data_AF-A0A0A2E201-F1
#
_entry.id   AF-A0A0A2E201-F1
#
_cell.length_a   1.000
_cell.length_b   1.000
_cell.length_c   1.000
_cell.angle_alpha   90.00
_cell.angle_beta   90.00
_cell.angle_gamma   90.00
#
_symmetry.space_group_name_H-M   'P 1'
#
loop_
_entity.id
_entity.type
_entity.pdbx_description
1 polymer ?
#
loop_
_entity_poly.entity_id
_entity_poly.type
_entity_poly.pdbx_seq_one_letter_code
_entity_poly.pdbx_strand_id
1 'polypeptide(L)'
;MRTNQADVINGAHVLRFADIEILRYEITGFEALPLERKLLVYHLSEAALSGRDIIFDQNGVYNLRLRNLLEGIYRHYSGDRQSVDFLALEEYLYRLWFSSGIHHHYGSEKFEPAFSESFLRRAIAEIQIGSAELLEFTSVELDELSRVIFCPELEARRTQQSGQEDLLLASSVNFYAPGISQQEAEEYYEAQERGADEPESPASYGLNSRLARTNDGRLYEETYRIGGLYGAALERISTHLKAALAYTDTPEQREAILALLEYYKTGDLGAYNRFCILWVQDTSVEVDFINGFTETYSDPIGLKGSWEGLVHLRHRQASERSERMCREAGWFERNAPIDERFKKPEPKGVSASVVTVAMLAGDSYPATPIGINLPNADWIRARYGSKSVTIDNIHRAYHYASKHSGMDELFVPDVSVRAMLERYEEYTEQLHTDLHECLGHGSGQLLPGVSPDALGAYGSTIEEARADLFALYYIADAKMVELGLLPDREAYKACYYRYLLNGLVTQLVRIRPGHELEEAHMRNRALIAYYVLARAAENKHIELRGIELIIHDYEEVRRSIASLLGEVQRIKSEGDYEAARSLVEGYGIKVMPHIHEEVLRRYATLDLAPYRGFVNPRLELIFEDGGIVDVVADYREGYAEQMLRYSQEYGTLGLNPTELQGMAQSEPTAETLELAKRLRGRLREGMDGVVSSSMRDKGLHYGINFGLTQEHLQRLASSLPKDLDLATYLMSRDVRELKLIAQIIMPEEAMTFERASYLASVSFSKAELRDCLAKSLFDRCPAAPQWAMAWIFKTSDGGLYSDLVPLGYIILARHLTRGYHIEHKSWRTRLMRSALESLRGRDEDEGLSAEREAALLLLRRWATRDSEARAETLEALEREGWQRSQDAVLREIAEVLLFDLEQ
;
A
#
# COMPACT_ATOMS: atom_id res chain seq x y z
N MET A 1 33.20 -16.29 24.47
CA MET A 1 32.66 -15.46 23.39
C MET A 1 31.17 -15.33 23.62
N ARG A 2 30.68 -14.18 24.08
CA ARG A 2 29.25 -13.87 24.10
C ARG A 2 28.94 -13.43 22.67
N THR A 3 28.25 -14.27 21.89
CA THR A 3 27.61 -13.83 20.64
C THR A 3 26.72 -12.65 21.00
N ASN A 4 26.88 -11.53 20.30
CA ASN A 4 26.11 -10.34 20.57
C ASN A 4 24.65 -10.64 20.24
N GLN A 5 23.68 -10.21 21.05
CA GLN A 5 22.26 -10.53 20.81
C GLN A 5 21.78 -9.99 19.45
N ALA A 6 22.41 -8.91 18.99
CA ALA A 6 22.32 -8.31 17.65
C ALA A 6 22.64 -9.27 16.49
N ASP A 7 23.60 -10.19 16.68
CA ASP A 7 24.01 -11.18 15.66
C ASP A 7 22.96 -12.30 15.50
N VAL A 8 22.05 -12.44 16.47
CA VAL A 8 20.99 -13.47 16.48
C VAL A 8 19.73 -12.98 15.77
N ILE A 9 19.53 -11.66 15.64
CA ILE A 9 18.32 -11.06 15.07
C ILE A 9 18.52 -10.69 13.59
N ASN A 10 19.61 -10.00 13.25
CA ASN A 10 19.83 -9.55 11.86
C ASN A 10 20.02 -10.74 10.92
N GLY A 11 19.17 -10.82 9.89
CA GLY A 11 19.20 -11.93 8.92
C GLY A 11 18.62 -13.24 9.46
N ALA A 12 17.98 -13.22 10.63
CA ALA A 12 17.32 -14.42 11.16
C ALA A 12 16.14 -14.81 10.27
N HIS A 13 16.13 -16.07 9.83
CA HIS A 13 15.05 -16.64 9.04
C HIS A 13 13.75 -16.71 9.87
N VAL A 14 12.64 -16.26 9.27
CA VAL A 14 11.29 -16.36 9.85
C VAL A 14 10.50 -17.45 9.15
N LEU A 15 10.37 -17.36 7.83
CA LEU A 15 9.52 -18.22 7.01
C LEU A 15 10.01 -18.20 5.56
N ARG A 16 9.86 -19.34 4.86
CA ARG A 16 10.05 -19.44 3.42
C ARG A 16 8.78 -20.00 2.78
N PHE A 17 8.36 -19.40 1.67
CA PHE A 17 7.20 -19.82 0.88
C PHE A 17 7.41 -19.40 -0.57
N ALA A 18 6.89 -20.18 -1.54
CA ALA A 18 7.15 -19.95 -2.96
C ALA A 18 8.65 -19.66 -3.24
N ASP A 19 8.95 -18.49 -3.83
CA ASP A 19 10.27 -17.98 -4.17
C ASP A 19 10.75 -16.86 -3.22
N ILE A 20 10.15 -16.77 -2.03
CA ILE A 20 10.37 -15.70 -1.04
C ILE A 20 10.90 -16.27 0.28
N GLU A 21 11.90 -15.58 0.84
CA GLU A 21 12.39 -15.78 2.21
C GLU A 21 12.14 -14.53 3.06
N ILE A 22 11.49 -14.71 4.21
CA ILE A 22 11.22 -13.65 5.17
C ILE A 22 12.30 -13.65 6.24
N LEU A 23 12.95 -12.50 6.43
CA LEU A 23 14.03 -12.26 7.38
C LEU A 23 13.61 -11.27 8.48
N ARG A 24 14.50 -11.08 9.45
CA ARG A 24 14.42 -10.02 10.47
C ARG A 24 15.56 -9.03 10.35
N TYR A 25 15.33 -7.82 10.84
CA TYR A 25 16.35 -6.80 11.07
C TYR A 25 16.22 -6.25 12.49
N GLU A 26 17.33 -5.76 13.02
CA GLU A 26 17.41 -5.09 14.31
C GLU A 26 17.49 -3.57 14.13
N ILE A 27 16.88 -2.81 15.04
CA ILE A 27 17.06 -1.35 15.09
C ILE A 27 18.32 -1.02 15.91
N THR A 28 19.48 -1.07 15.25
CA THR A 28 20.78 -0.79 15.88
C THR A 28 20.79 0.59 16.57
N GLY A 29 21.08 0.60 17.87
CA GLY A 29 21.20 1.82 18.67
C GLY A 29 19.89 2.35 19.27
N PHE A 30 18.76 1.69 19.03
CA PHE A 30 17.44 2.14 19.51
C PHE A 30 17.34 2.21 21.04
N GLU A 31 17.87 1.22 21.75
CA GLU A 31 17.75 1.13 23.21
C GLU A 31 18.44 2.31 23.92
N ALA A 32 19.49 2.86 23.30
CA ALA A 32 20.27 3.97 23.83
C ALA A 32 19.66 5.35 23.55
N LEU A 33 18.57 5.43 22.76
CA LEU A 33 17.89 6.70 22.49
C LEU A 33 17.21 7.24 23.76
N PRO A 34 17.20 8.58 23.96
CA PRO A 34 16.38 9.18 24.98
C PRO A 34 14.88 8.96 24.66
N LEU A 35 14.04 8.98 25.70
CA LEU A 35 12.61 8.68 25.60
C LEU A 35 11.90 9.53 24.54
N GLU A 36 12.23 10.82 24.45
CA GLU A 36 11.63 11.74 23.48
C GLU A 36 11.88 11.27 22.05
N ARG A 37 13.09 10.79 21.74
CA ARG A 37 13.40 10.25 20.40
C ARG A 37 12.74 8.91 20.16
N LYS A 38 12.64 8.05 21.18
CA LYS A 38 11.88 6.80 21.07
C LYS A 38 10.40 7.06 20.78
N LEU A 39 9.81 8.09 21.40
CA LEU A 39 8.44 8.55 21.13
C LEU A 39 8.29 9.14 19.73
N LEU A 40 9.29 9.89 19.23
CA LEU A 40 9.31 10.34 17.85
C LEU A 40 9.29 9.16 16.87
N VAL A 41 10.20 8.18 17.06
CA VAL A 41 10.25 6.95 16.24
C VAL A 41 8.91 6.21 16.31
N TYR A 42 8.34 6.04 17.51
CA TYR A 42 7.06 5.38 17.70
C TYR A 42 5.94 6.06 16.89
N HIS A 43 5.73 7.36 17.06
CA HIS A 43 4.66 8.07 16.35
C HIS A 43 4.88 8.09 14.83
N LEU A 44 6.10 8.28 14.35
CA LEU A 44 6.38 8.19 12.91
C LEU A 44 6.14 6.76 12.37
N SER A 45 6.43 5.73 13.17
CA SER A 45 6.21 4.32 12.79
C SER A 45 4.72 3.99 12.71
N GLU A 46 3.91 4.43 13.68
CA GLU A 46 2.45 4.29 13.66
C GLU A 46 1.84 5.05 12.47
N ALA A 47 2.38 6.23 12.14
CA ALA A 47 2.00 6.98 10.95
C ALA A 47 2.33 6.21 9.67
N ALA A 48 3.49 5.56 9.58
CA ALA A 48 3.85 4.73 8.42
C ALA A 48 2.93 3.50 8.31
N LEU A 49 2.74 2.72 9.37
CA LEU A 49 1.92 1.51 9.31
C LEU A 49 0.44 1.79 8.94
N SER A 50 -0.08 2.95 9.30
CA SER A 50 -1.46 3.39 8.98
C SER A 50 -1.73 3.55 7.47
N GLY A 51 -0.70 3.65 6.63
CA GLY A 51 -0.83 3.75 5.18
C GLY A 51 -0.87 2.40 4.44
N ARG A 52 -0.75 1.27 5.14
CA ARG A 52 -0.71 -0.08 4.52
C ARG A 52 -1.85 -0.33 3.53
N ASP A 53 -3.09 0.02 3.86
CA ASP A 53 -4.22 -0.26 2.97
C ASP A 53 -4.20 0.55 1.68
N ILE A 54 -3.51 1.70 1.66
CA ILE A 54 -3.40 2.56 0.48
C ILE A 54 -2.67 1.80 -0.64
N ILE A 55 -1.51 1.19 -0.35
CA ILE A 55 -0.73 0.48 -1.37
C ILE A 55 -1.46 -0.76 -1.91
N PHE A 56 -2.25 -1.45 -1.07
CA PHE A 56 -3.08 -2.57 -1.54
C PHE A 56 -4.10 -2.11 -2.58
N ASP A 57 -4.80 -1.01 -2.31
CA ASP A 57 -5.78 -0.47 -3.26
C ASP A 57 -5.12 0.10 -4.52
N GLN A 58 -3.99 0.81 -4.39
CA GLN A 58 -3.22 1.32 -5.54
C GLN A 58 -2.77 0.19 -6.47
N ASN A 59 -2.34 -0.95 -5.92
CA ASN A 59 -1.92 -2.12 -6.70
C ASN A 59 -3.09 -2.87 -7.37
N GLY A 60 -4.35 -2.53 -7.09
CA GLY A 60 -5.51 -3.14 -7.74
C GLY A 60 -6.81 -3.06 -6.94
N VAL A 61 -7.91 -2.76 -7.62
CA VAL A 61 -9.26 -2.53 -7.05
C VAL A 61 -9.89 -3.72 -6.31
N TYR A 62 -9.32 -4.92 -6.48
CA TYR A 62 -9.78 -6.16 -5.84
C TYR A 62 -8.96 -6.56 -4.61
N ASN A 63 -7.78 -5.97 -4.41
CA ASN A 63 -6.78 -6.49 -3.47
C ASN A 63 -7.25 -6.45 -2.01
N LEU A 64 -7.93 -5.38 -1.56
CA LEU A 64 -8.46 -5.30 -0.20
C LEU A 64 -9.58 -6.33 0.06
N ARG A 65 -10.47 -6.56 -0.93
CA ARG A 65 -11.51 -7.60 -0.87
C ARG A 65 -10.90 -9.01 -0.82
N LEU A 66 -9.94 -9.28 -1.70
CA LEU A 66 -9.26 -10.58 -1.76
C LEU A 66 -8.44 -10.86 -0.49
N ARG A 67 -7.73 -9.85 0.01
CA ARG A 67 -7.03 -9.94 1.30
C ARG A 67 -8.00 -10.31 2.42
N ASN A 68 -9.10 -9.57 2.56
CA ASN A 68 -10.07 -9.79 3.62
C ASN A 68 -10.73 -11.19 3.53
N LEU A 69 -11.10 -11.62 2.32
CA LEU A 69 -11.65 -12.96 2.07
C LEU A 69 -10.67 -14.06 2.48
N LEU A 70 -9.43 -14.00 1.98
CA LEU A 70 -8.42 -15.03 2.23
C LEU A 70 -7.94 -15.05 3.69
N GLU A 71 -7.82 -13.87 4.32
CA GLU A 71 -7.55 -13.77 5.77
C GLU A 71 -8.68 -14.35 6.62
N GLY A 72 -9.94 -14.15 6.22
CA GLY A 72 -11.07 -14.76 6.90
C GLY A 72 -11.10 -16.28 6.73
N ILE A 73 -10.76 -16.79 5.54
CA ILE A 73 -10.57 -18.24 5.33
C ILE A 73 -9.46 -18.77 6.24
N TYR A 74 -8.29 -18.12 6.23
CA TYR A 74 -7.15 -18.52 7.05
C TYR A 74 -7.47 -18.58 8.55
N ARG A 75 -8.21 -17.59 9.06
CA ARG A 75 -8.61 -17.53 10.47
C ARG A 75 -9.67 -18.56 10.83
N HIS A 76 -10.68 -18.73 9.99
CA HIS A 76 -11.90 -19.46 10.37
C HIS A 76 -12.03 -20.86 9.77
N TYR A 77 -11.16 -21.25 8.83
CA TYR A 77 -11.20 -22.60 8.27
C TYR A 77 -10.92 -23.66 9.34
N SER A 78 -11.89 -24.55 9.54
CA SER A 78 -11.87 -25.64 10.52
C SER A 78 -11.61 -27.02 9.89
N GLY A 79 -11.41 -27.08 8.58
CA GLY A 79 -11.05 -28.32 7.88
C GLY A 79 -9.58 -28.69 8.07
N ASP A 80 -9.10 -29.62 7.23
CA ASP A 80 -7.71 -30.09 7.30
C ASP A 80 -6.73 -29.05 6.74
N ARG A 81 -6.01 -28.38 7.66
CA ARG A 81 -4.97 -27.39 7.33
C ARG A 81 -3.67 -27.99 6.80
N GLN A 82 -3.56 -29.31 6.72
CA GLN A 82 -2.44 -30.00 6.07
C GLN A 82 -2.81 -30.52 4.68
N SER A 83 -4.05 -30.26 4.23
CA SER A 83 -4.46 -30.56 2.86
C SER A 83 -3.67 -29.72 1.84
N VAL A 84 -3.43 -30.30 0.66
CA VAL A 84 -2.69 -29.63 -0.43
C VAL A 84 -3.36 -28.32 -0.82
N ASP A 85 -4.69 -28.29 -0.91
CA ASP A 85 -5.44 -27.06 -1.24
C ASP A 85 -5.30 -25.97 -0.16
N PHE A 86 -5.34 -26.31 1.14
CA PHE A 86 -5.21 -25.29 2.18
C PHE A 86 -3.79 -24.73 2.24
N LEU A 87 -2.76 -25.58 2.14
CA LEU A 87 -1.37 -25.14 2.10
C LEU A 87 -1.09 -24.25 0.88
N ALA A 88 -1.68 -24.58 -0.27
CA ALA A 88 -1.61 -23.74 -1.46
C ALA A 88 -2.35 -22.39 -1.31
N LEU A 89 -3.49 -22.36 -0.60
CA LEU A 89 -4.19 -21.12 -0.27
C LEU A 89 -3.39 -20.27 0.74
N GLU A 90 -2.78 -20.90 1.74
CA GLU A 90 -1.89 -20.24 2.70
C GLU A 90 -0.70 -19.60 1.99
N GLU A 91 -0.02 -20.32 1.09
CA GLU A 91 1.06 -19.76 0.27
C GLU A 91 0.57 -18.59 -0.60
N TYR A 92 -0.60 -18.70 -1.23
CA TYR A 92 -1.19 -17.61 -2.02
C TYR A 92 -1.46 -16.37 -1.15
N LEU A 93 -1.98 -16.54 0.06
CA LEU A 93 -2.18 -15.45 1.02
C LEU A 93 -0.86 -14.81 1.44
N TYR A 94 0.18 -15.61 1.69
CA TYR A 94 1.50 -15.08 2.06
C TYR A 94 2.14 -14.26 0.95
N ARG A 95 1.99 -14.70 -0.30
CA ARG A 95 2.38 -13.94 -1.50
C ARG A 95 1.55 -12.67 -1.65
N LEU A 96 0.25 -12.73 -1.37
CA LEU A 96 -0.63 -11.56 -1.40
C LEU A 96 -0.20 -10.49 -0.40
N TRP A 97 0.14 -10.91 0.83
CA TRP A 97 0.70 -10.00 1.83
C TRP A 97 2.06 -9.43 1.42
N PHE A 98 2.91 -10.26 0.80
CA PHE A 98 4.26 -9.87 0.42
C PHE A 98 4.28 -8.84 -0.71
N SER A 99 3.40 -9.00 -1.69
CA SER A 99 3.33 -8.11 -2.85
C SER A 99 2.36 -6.95 -2.68
N SER A 100 1.68 -6.85 -1.54
CA SER A 100 0.56 -5.92 -1.36
C SER A 100 -0.50 -6.04 -2.48
N GLY A 101 -0.81 -7.26 -2.91
CA GLY A 101 -1.71 -7.53 -4.04
C GLY A 101 -1.54 -8.92 -4.65
N ILE A 102 -2.31 -9.23 -5.70
CA ILE A 102 -2.33 -10.57 -6.35
C ILE A 102 -1.28 -10.78 -7.45
N HIS A 103 -0.34 -9.86 -7.57
CA HIS A 103 0.71 -9.88 -8.59
C HIS A 103 2.08 -10.06 -7.95
N HIS A 104 3.03 -10.58 -8.70
CA HIS A 104 4.40 -10.69 -8.25
C HIS A 104 5.01 -9.30 -8.06
N HIS A 105 5.51 -9.02 -6.85
CA HIS A 105 6.09 -7.72 -6.48
C HIS A 105 7.16 -7.22 -7.46
N TYR A 106 7.91 -8.15 -8.05
CA TYR A 106 8.95 -7.90 -9.04
C TYR A 106 8.45 -7.95 -10.51
N GLY A 107 8.14 -9.15 -11.04
CA GLY A 107 7.74 -9.32 -12.44
C GLY A 107 6.34 -8.82 -12.82
N SER A 108 5.54 -8.37 -11.84
CA SER A 108 4.19 -7.82 -12.04
C SER A 108 3.15 -8.78 -12.63
N GLU A 109 3.46 -10.03 -12.92
CA GLU A 109 2.49 -11.03 -13.36
C GLU A 109 1.56 -11.47 -12.23
N LYS A 110 0.30 -11.78 -12.57
CA LYS A 110 -0.65 -12.31 -11.59
C LYS A 110 -0.24 -13.70 -11.09
N PHE A 111 -0.53 -13.97 -9.82
CA PHE A 111 -0.33 -15.28 -9.23
C PHE A 111 -1.28 -16.33 -9.82
N GLU A 112 -0.72 -17.48 -10.18
CA GLU A 112 -1.50 -18.68 -10.46
C GLU A 112 -1.85 -19.40 -9.14
N PRO A 113 -3.14 -19.66 -8.86
CA PRO A 113 -3.55 -20.38 -7.66
C PRO A 113 -3.25 -21.88 -7.79
N ALA A 114 -2.55 -22.45 -6.80
CA ALA A 114 -2.26 -23.89 -6.72
C ALA A 114 -3.34 -24.70 -5.94
N PHE A 115 -4.44 -24.05 -5.58
CA PHE A 115 -5.63 -24.65 -4.97
C PHE A 115 -6.80 -24.60 -5.94
N SER A 116 -7.78 -25.48 -5.78
CA SER A 116 -8.94 -25.53 -6.69
C SER A 116 -10.02 -24.48 -6.36
N GLU A 117 -10.72 -23.98 -7.38
CA GLU A 117 -11.90 -23.12 -7.19
C GLU A 117 -12.99 -23.85 -6.37
N SER A 118 -13.12 -25.17 -6.57
CA SER A 118 -14.08 -25.98 -5.81
C SER A 118 -13.72 -26.05 -4.32
N PHE A 119 -12.43 -26.11 -3.97
CA PHE A 119 -11.98 -25.97 -2.58
C PHE A 119 -12.32 -24.60 -2.03
N LEU A 120 -11.97 -23.51 -2.74
CA LEU A 120 -12.23 -22.14 -2.29
C LEU A 120 -13.70 -21.94 -1.95
N ARG A 121 -14.60 -22.30 -2.88
CA ARG A 121 -16.06 -22.16 -2.70
C ARG A 121 -16.59 -23.01 -1.55
N ARG A 122 -16.10 -24.25 -1.39
CA ARG A 122 -16.48 -25.11 -0.27
C ARG A 122 -16.01 -24.55 1.07
N ALA A 123 -14.76 -24.10 1.16
CA ALA A 123 -14.21 -23.53 2.39
C ALA A 123 -15.01 -22.30 2.84
N ILE A 124 -15.36 -21.41 1.91
CA ILE A 124 -16.18 -20.23 2.20
C ILE A 124 -17.58 -20.63 2.65
N ALA A 125 -18.24 -21.56 1.93
CA ALA A 125 -19.56 -22.05 2.32
C ALA A 125 -19.55 -22.72 3.70
N GLU A 126 -18.54 -23.54 4.01
CA GLU A 126 -18.37 -24.18 5.32
C GLU A 126 -18.19 -23.14 6.44
N ILE A 127 -17.43 -22.06 6.19
CA ILE A 127 -17.23 -20.97 7.15
C ILE A 127 -18.52 -20.17 7.35
N GLN A 128 -19.16 -19.75 6.25
CA GLN A 128 -20.44 -19.03 6.30
C GLN A 128 -21.48 -19.86 7.05
N ILE A 129 -21.67 -21.14 6.70
CA ILE A 129 -22.66 -22.02 7.34
C ILE A 129 -22.25 -22.41 8.76
N GLY A 130 -20.97 -22.64 9.03
CA GLY A 130 -20.49 -23.17 10.31
C GLY A 130 -20.38 -22.12 11.41
N SER A 131 -19.73 -20.99 11.10
CA SER A 131 -19.40 -19.94 12.07
C SER A 131 -20.09 -18.60 11.81
N ALA A 132 -20.82 -18.45 10.70
CA ALA A 132 -21.44 -17.18 10.30
C ALA A 132 -20.41 -16.04 10.09
N GLU A 133 -19.21 -16.41 9.64
CA GLU A 133 -18.16 -15.47 9.22
C GLU A 133 -18.21 -15.27 7.69
N LEU A 134 -17.54 -14.24 7.18
CA LEU A 134 -17.46 -13.93 5.73
C LEU A 134 -18.82 -13.61 5.09
N LEU A 135 -19.81 -13.14 5.86
CA LEU A 135 -21.17 -12.86 5.36
C LEU A 135 -21.23 -11.62 4.46
N GLU A 136 -20.23 -10.75 4.50
CA GLU A 136 -20.07 -9.66 3.55
C GLU A 136 -19.89 -10.14 2.10
N PHE A 137 -19.44 -11.39 1.88
CA PHE A 137 -19.23 -11.96 0.55
C PHE A 137 -20.44 -12.79 0.12
N THR A 138 -21.35 -12.16 -0.63
CA THR A 138 -22.50 -12.80 -1.27
C THR A 138 -22.07 -13.68 -2.45
N SER A 139 -22.98 -14.51 -2.97
CA SER A 139 -22.67 -15.35 -4.14
C SER A 139 -22.19 -14.54 -5.36
N VAL A 140 -22.71 -13.32 -5.55
CA VAL A 140 -22.31 -12.43 -6.66
C VAL A 140 -20.88 -11.94 -6.48
N GLU A 141 -20.51 -11.49 -5.27
CA GLU A 141 -19.15 -11.07 -4.96
C GLU A 141 -18.18 -12.26 -5.03
N LEU A 142 -18.59 -13.44 -4.58
CA LEU A 142 -17.76 -14.65 -4.68
C LEU A 142 -17.54 -15.08 -6.12
N ASP A 143 -18.52 -14.93 -7.01
CA ASP A 143 -18.35 -15.21 -8.43
C ASP A 143 -17.38 -14.24 -9.10
N GLU A 144 -17.46 -12.95 -8.75
CA GLU A 144 -16.50 -11.95 -9.22
C GLU A 144 -15.07 -12.26 -8.75
N LEU A 145 -14.88 -12.41 -7.43
CA LEU A 145 -13.55 -12.64 -6.85
C LEU A 145 -12.95 -13.97 -7.28
N SER A 146 -13.77 -15.03 -7.43
CA SER A 146 -13.29 -16.30 -7.97
C SER A 146 -12.78 -16.14 -9.41
N ARG A 147 -13.48 -15.38 -10.25
CA ARG A 147 -13.00 -15.10 -11.62
C ARG A 147 -11.67 -14.34 -11.62
N VAL A 148 -11.50 -13.35 -10.73
CA VAL A 148 -10.23 -12.61 -10.59
C VAL A 148 -9.09 -13.55 -10.19
N ILE A 149 -9.31 -14.47 -9.25
CA ILE A 149 -8.29 -15.43 -8.81
C ILE A 149 -7.94 -16.43 -9.94
N PHE A 150 -8.92 -17.00 -10.62
CA PHE A 150 -8.73 -18.19 -11.47
C PHE A 150 -8.64 -17.94 -12.99
N CYS A 151 -9.08 -16.78 -13.50
CA CYS A 151 -9.03 -16.46 -14.94
C CYS A 151 -7.70 -15.76 -15.26
N PRO A 152 -6.69 -16.41 -15.86
CA PRO A 152 -5.36 -15.82 -16.03
C PRO A 152 -5.35 -14.54 -16.89
N GLU A 153 -6.34 -14.35 -17.76
CA GLU A 153 -6.49 -13.19 -18.62
C GLU A 153 -7.02 -11.94 -17.89
N LEU A 154 -7.76 -12.13 -16.79
CA LEU A 154 -8.31 -11.03 -16.00
C LEU A 154 -7.26 -10.52 -15.03
N GLU A 155 -7.02 -9.21 -14.98
CA GLU A 155 -5.98 -8.61 -14.16
C GLU A 155 -4.59 -9.26 -14.35
N ALA A 156 -4.22 -9.61 -15.59
CA ALA A 156 -3.06 -10.47 -15.88
C ALA A 156 -1.72 -9.91 -15.38
N ARG A 157 -1.56 -8.58 -15.40
CA ARG A 157 -0.34 -7.88 -14.97
C ARG A 157 -0.67 -6.63 -14.16
N ARG A 158 0.04 -6.42 -13.06
CA ARG A 158 -0.05 -5.19 -12.25
C ARG A 158 0.26 -3.97 -13.10
N THR A 159 1.43 -3.98 -13.73
CA THR A 159 1.97 -2.88 -14.52
C THR A 159 2.59 -3.42 -15.80
N GLN A 160 2.23 -2.83 -16.94
CA GLN A 160 2.85 -3.05 -18.24
C GLN A 160 3.69 -1.83 -18.61
N GLN A 161 5.02 -2.01 -18.75
CA GLN A 161 5.95 -0.88 -18.96
C GLN A 161 6.52 -0.81 -20.39
N SER A 162 6.17 -1.76 -21.27
CA SER A 162 6.66 -1.77 -22.65
C SER A 162 5.72 -2.56 -23.54
N GLY A 163 5.66 -2.25 -24.83
CA GLY A 163 4.80 -2.96 -25.78
C GLY A 163 4.29 -2.05 -26.88
N GLN A 164 3.42 -2.60 -27.74
CA GLN A 164 2.69 -1.84 -28.76
C GLN A 164 1.21 -1.62 -28.36
N GLU A 165 0.80 -2.21 -27.26
CA GLU A 165 -0.53 -2.04 -26.67
C GLU A 165 -0.59 -0.82 -25.76
N ASP A 166 -1.80 -0.36 -25.45
CA ASP A 166 -2.02 0.73 -24.50
C ASP A 166 -1.62 0.28 -23.10
N LEU A 167 -0.60 0.93 -22.53
CA LEU A 167 0.01 0.51 -21.28
C LEU A 167 -0.96 0.62 -20.09
N LEU A 168 -1.88 1.58 -20.11
CA LEU A 168 -2.87 1.75 -19.04
C LEU A 168 -3.93 0.66 -19.11
N LEU A 169 -4.46 0.38 -20.30
CA LEU A 169 -5.48 -0.67 -20.47
C LEU A 169 -4.93 -2.08 -20.25
N ALA A 170 -3.62 -2.27 -20.42
CA ALA A 170 -2.93 -3.54 -20.16
C ALA A 170 -2.54 -3.74 -18.68
N SER A 171 -2.77 -2.75 -17.82
CA SER A 171 -2.32 -2.75 -16.41
C SER A 171 -3.48 -2.79 -15.41
N SER A 172 -3.29 -3.53 -14.32
CA SER A 172 -4.25 -3.70 -13.23
C SER A 172 -4.15 -2.67 -12.10
N VAL A 173 -3.12 -1.83 -12.09
CA VAL A 173 -2.98 -0.76 -11.08
C VAL A 173 -4.21 0.15 -11.07
N ASN A 174 -4.62 0.56 -9.88
CA ASN A 174 -5.82 1.37 -9.66
C ASN A 174 -5.55 2.88 -9.68
N PHE A 175 -4.50 3.31 -10.38
CA PHE A 175 -4.18 4.73 -10.57
C PHE A 175 -5.10 5.42 -11.58
N TYR A 176 -5.74 4.64 -12.46
CA TYR A 176 -6.64 5.11 -13.51
C TYR A 176 -7.94 4.31 -13.45
N ALA A 177 -9.08 4.96 -13.62
CA ALA A 177 -10.36 4.27 -13.71
C ALA A 177 -10.43 3.40 -14.98
N PRO A 178 -11.13 2.25 -14.93
CA PRO A 178 -11.24 1.37 -16.09
C PRO A 178 -11.70 2.10 -17.36
N GLY A 179 -11.01 1.85 -18.48
CA GLY A 179 -11.33 2.41 -19.78
C GLY A 179 -10.77 3.81 -20.08
N ILE A 180 -9.86 4.33 -19.25
CA ILE A 180 -9.03 5.48 -19.61
C ILE A 180 -7.84 4.98 -20.44
N SER A 181 -7.64 5.53 -21.63
CA SER A 181 -6.49 5.20 -22.47
C SER A 181 -5.23 5.97 -22.05
N GLN A 182 -4.07 5.43 -22.41
CA GLN A 182 -2.77 6.11 -22.25
C GLN A 182 -2.80 7.51 -22.85
N GLN A 183 -3.30 7.64 -24.09
CA GLN A 183 -3.37 8.92 -24.79
C GLN A 183 -4.22 9.94 -24.04
N GLU A 184 -5.38 9.54 -23.51
CA GLU A 184 -6.26 10.44 -22.77
C GLU A 184 -5.61 10.94 -21.47
N ALA A 185 -4.86 10.08 -20.77
CA ALA A 185 -4.15 10.45 -19.57
C ALA A 185 -2.98 11.42 -19.86
N GLU A 186 -2.16 11.11 -20.87
CA GLU A 186 -1.06 11.97 -21.31
C GLU A 186 -1.58 13.36 -21.72
N GLU A 187 -2.61 13.43 -22.56
CA GLU A 187 -3.21 14.69 -23.00
C GLU A 187 -3.78 15.51 -21.82
N TYR A 188 -4.37 14.83 -20.83
CA TYR A 188 -4.91 15.47 -19.62
C TYR A 188 -3.80 16.12 -18.79
N TYR A 189 -2.71 15.42 -18.52
CA TYR A 189 -1.61 15.94 -17.69
C TYR A 189 -0.74 16.97 -18.41
N GLU A 190 -0.47 16.79 -19.70
CA GLU A 190 0.20 17.82 -20.51
C GLU A 190 -0.58 19.14 -20.51
N ALA A 191 -1.92 19.08 -20.53
CA ALA A 191 -2.75 20.27 -20.47
C ALA A 191 -2.63 21.00 -19.12
N GLN A 192 -2.50 20.27 -18.01
CA GLN A 192 -2.25 20.86 -16.69
C GLN A 192 -0.87 21.52 -16.63
N GLU A 193 0.17 20.84 -17.12
CA GLU A 193 1.53 21.38 -17.17
C GLU A 193 1.64 22.65 -18.01
N ARG A 194 1.02 22.68 -19.20
CA ARG A 194 0.95 23.88 -20.05
C ARG A 194 0.22 25.05 -19.39
N GLY A 195 -0.69 24.74 -18.47
CA GLY A 195 -1.47 25.72 -17.71
C GLY A 195 -0.84 26.14 -16.38
N ALA A 196 0.36 25.67 -16.04
CA ALA A 196 0.99 25.92 -14.75
C ALA A 196 1.33 27.40 -14.52
N ASP A 197 0.96 27.92 -13.35
CA ASP A 197 1.23 29.32 -12.97
C ASP A 197 2.72 29.59 -12.67
N GLU A 198 3.47 28.58 -12.21
CA GLU A 198 4.87 28.69 -11.76
C GLU A 198 5.81 27.69 -12.49
N PRO A 199 6.22 27.98 -13.74
CA PRO A 199 7.04 27.06 -14.53
C PRO A 199 8.46 26.85 -13.98
N GLU A 200 8.96 27.74 -13.11
CA GLU A 200 10.25 27.58 -12.44
C GLU A 200 10.18 26.69 -11.18
N SER A 201 8.98 26.31 -10.74
CA SER A 201 8.72 25.51 -9.53
C SER A 201 7.54 24.57 -9.75
N PRO A 202 7.59 23.72 -10.81
CA PRO A 202 6.44 22.93 -11.22
C PRO A 202 5.98 21.97 -10.11
N ALA A 203 4.67 21.80 -10.01
CA ALA A 203 4.06 20.74 -9.23
C ALA A 203 4.21 19.40 -9.95
N SER A 204 4.32 18.31 -9.20
CA SER A 204 4.29 16.95 -9.74
C SER A 204 2.86 16.54 -10.07
N TYR A 205 2.30 17.06 -11.17
CA TYR A 205 0.92 16.80 -11.57
C TYR A 205 0.64 15.30 -11.67
N GLY A 206 -0.50 14.86 -11.12
CA GLY A 206 -0.88 13.46 -11.09
C GLY A 206 -0.28 12.62 -9.96
N LEU A 207 0.71 13.12 -9.21
CA LEU A 207 1.42 12.33 -8.18
C LEU A 207 0.49 11.74 -7.11
N ASN A 208 -0.54 12.48 -6.69
CA ASN A 208 -1.39 12.14 -5.54
C ASN A 208 -2.88 12.06 -5.88
N SER A 209 -3.19 11.44 -7.02
CA SER A 209 -4.58 11.32 -7.46
C SER A 209 -4.78 10.07 -8.29
N ARG A 210 -6.02 9.57 -8.27
CA ARG A 210 -6.51 8.63 -9.27
C ARG A 210 -7.21 9.40 -10.38
N LEU A 211 -6.90 9.12 -11.65
CA LEU A 211 -7.62 9.73 -12.77
C LEU A 211 -8.91 8.96 -13.04
N ALA A 212 -10.04 9.64 -13.04
CA ALA A 212 -11.36 9.04 -13.20
C ALA A 212 -12.16 9.75 -14.30
N ARG A 213 -13.30 9.17 -14.66
CA ARG A 213 -14.21 9.68 -15.70
C ARG A 213 -15.63 9.76 -15.16
N THR A 214 -16.30 10.87 -15.42
CA THR A 214 -17.74 11.01 -15.18
C THR A 214 -18.55 10.20 -16.21
N ASN A 215 -19.83 9.92 -15.93
CA ASN A 215 -20.67 9.15 -16.85
C ASN A 215 -20.92 9.85 -18.21
N ASP A 216 -20.70 11.17 -18.30
CA ASP A 216 -20.76 11.95 -19.55
C ASP A 216 -19.40 12.11 -20.26
N GLY A 217 -18.35 11.45 -19.75
CA GLY A 217 -17.07 11.30 -20.43
C GLY A 217 -15.95 12.24 -20.01
N ARG A 218 -16.21 13.18 -19.08
CA ARG A 218 -15.23 14.17 -18.62
C ARG A 218 -14.24 13.54 -17.63
N LEU A 219 -12.95 13.73 -17.88
CA LEU A 219 -11.88 13.32 -16.98
C LEU A 219 -11.76 14.27 -15.78
N TYR A 220 -11.44 13.71 -14.61
CA TYR A 220 -11.18 14.45 -13.38
C TYR A 220 -10.30 13.63 -12.44
N GLU A 221 -9.74 14.28 -11.42
CA GLU A 221 -8.87 13.64 -10.43
C GLU A 221 -9.58 13.38 -9.10
N GLU A 222 -9.54 12.14 -8.65
CA GLU A 222 -9.86 11.74 -7.28
C GLU A 222 -8.61 11.93 -6.42
N THR A 223 -8.40 13.14 -5.90
CA THR A 223 -7.21 13.49 -5.11
C THR A 223 -7.14 12.71 -3.80
N TYR A 224 -5.92 12.23 -3.47
CA TYR A 224 -5.59 11.58 -2.21
C TYR A 224 -5.43 12.62 -1.10
N ARG A 225 -6.46 12.78 -0.28
CA ARG A 225 -6.47 13.76 0.82
C ARG A 225 -7.51 13.41 1.88
N ILE A 226 -7.42 14.07 3.05
CA ILE A 226 -8.47 14.04 4.07
C ILE A 226 -9.79 14.52 3.47
N GLY A 227 -10.83 13.71 3.63
CA GLY A 227 -12.13 13.90 3.01
C GLY A 227 -12.19 13.56 1.52
N GLY A 228 -11.09 13.19 0.86
CA GLY A 228 -11.05 12.64 -0.50
C GLY A 228 -10.72 11.13 -0.50
N LEU A 229 -10.20 10.63 -1.62
CA LEU A 229 -9.77 9.24 -1.72
C LEU A 229 -8.65 8.97 -0.70
N TYR A 230 -8.70 7.82 -0.03
CA TYR A 230 -7.83 7.43 1.09
C TYR A 230 -7.90 8.31 2.36
N GLY A 231 -8.88 9.21 2.47
CA GLY A 231 -8.99 10.15 3.59
C GLY A 231 -8.97 9.50 4.97
N ALA A 232 -9.60 8.34 5.16
CA ALA A 232 -9.61 7.63 6.45
C ALA A 232 -8.21 7.18 6.91
N ALA A 233 -7.39 6.67 5.97
CA ALA A 233 -5.99 6.33 6.25
C ALA A 233 -5.18 7.60 6.56
N LEU A 234 -5.33 8.63 5.73
CA LEU A 234 -4.60 9.90 5.87
C LEU A 234 -4.95 10.66 7.17
N GLU A 235 -6.16 10.53 7.69
CA GLU A 235 -6.57 11.04 9.00
C GLU A 235 -5.82 10.34 10.14
N ARG A 236 -5.67 9.01 10.07
CA ARG A 236 -4.91 8.24 11.06
C ARG A 236 -3.42 8.55 10.98
N ILE A 237 -2.85 8.59 9.78
CA ILE A 237 -1.47 9.05 9.52
C ILE A 237 -1.26 10.43 10.15
N SER A 238 -2.13 11.39 9.83
CA SER A 238 -2.06 12.77 10.34
C SER A 238 -2.19 12.87 11.86
N THR A 239 -2.91 11.95 12.51
CA THR A 239 -3.03 11.91 13.97
C THR A 239 -1.68 11.62 14.62
N HIS A 240 -0.96 10.62 14.11
CA HIS A 240 0.36 10.27 14.63
C HIS A 240 1.44 11.30 14.24
N LEU A 241 1.39 11.86 13.01
CA LEU A 241 2.27 12.97 12.62
C LEU A 241 2.09 14.19 13.54
N LYS A 242 0.86 14.52 13.93
CA LYS A 242 0.60 15.60 14.90
C LYS A 242 1.18 15.29 16.28
N ALA A 243 1.12 14.04 16.73
CA ALA A 243 1.71 13.62 18.00
C ALA A 243 3.25 13.68 17.96
N ALA A 244 3.87 13.37 16.81
CA ALA A 244 5.31 13.45 16.59
C ALA A 244 5.87 14.88 16.74
N LEU A 245 5.07 15.93 16.45
CA LEU A 245 5.48 17.34 16.52
C LEU A 245 6.06 17.77 17.88
N ALA A 246 5.69 17.10 18.97
CA ALA A 246 6.19 17.40 20.31
C ALA A 246 7.64 16.94 20.54
N TYR A 247 8.15 16.05 19.69
CA TYR A 247 9.39 15.31 19.90
C TYR A 247 10.44 15.54 18.80
N THR A 248 10.17 16.45 17.86
CA THR A 248 11.05 16.73 16.71
C THR A 248 12.42 17.24 17.17
N ASP A 249 13.48 16.79 16.50
CA ASP A 249 14.87 17.17 16.82
C ASP A 249 15.13 18.67 16.55
N THR A 250 14.44 19.26 15.56
CA THR A 250 14.67 20.63 15.09
C THR A 250 13.35 21.38 14.78
N PRO A 251 13.36 22.73 14.79
CA PRO A 251 12.25 23.53 14.24
C PRO A 251 11.95 23.23 12.77
N GLU A 252 12.98 22.99 11.96
CA GLU A 252 12.84 22.71 10.53
C GLU A 252 12.12 21.39 10.27
N GLN A 253 12.45 20.33 11.02
CA GLN A 253 11.73 19.05 11.00
C GLN A 253 10.26 19.23 11.40
N ARG A 254 10.00 20.06 12.42
CA ARG A 254 8.63 20.40 12.83
C ARG A 254 7.85 21.07 11.70
N GLU A 255 8.44 22.06 11.03
CA GLU A 255 7.81 22.74 9.91
C GLU A 255 7.62 21.81 8.70
N ALA A 256 8.54 20.87 8.45
CA ALA A 256 8.38 19.84 7.43
C ALA A 256 7.14 18.97 7.73
N ILE A 257 6.98 18.47 8.96
CA ILE A 257 5.79 17.69 9.36
C ILE A 257 4.50 18.54 9.22
N LEU A 258 4.53 19.83 9.58
CA LEU A 258 3.39 20.73 9.39
C LEU A 258 3.04 20.93 7.91
N ALA A 259 4.03 21.02 7.03
CA ALA A 259 3.82 21.09 5.59
C ALA A 259 3.20 19.79 5.05
N LEU A 260 3.68 18.63 5.51
CA LEU A 260 3.12 17.32 5.16
C LEU A 260 1.67 17.15 5.64
N LEU A 261 1.36 17.61 6.85
CA LEU A 261 -0.01 17.63 7.38
C LEU A 261 -0.95 18.50 6.53
N GLU A 262 -0.48 19.65 6.06
CA GLU A 262 -1.27 20.51 5.17
C GLU A 262 -1.45 19.87 3.79
N TYR A 263 -0.43 19.21 3.26
CA TYR A 263 -0.53 18.42 2.04
C TYR A 263 -1.59 17.33 2.16
N TYR A 264 -1.56 16.49 3.20
CA TYR A 264 -2.58 15.46 3.39
C TYR A 264 -3.98 16.01 3.63
N LYS A 265 -4.10 17.18 4.25
CA LYS A 265 -5.40 17.83 4.46
C LYS A 265 -5.99 18.37 3.16
N THR A 266 -5.16 18.96 2.30
CA THR A 266 -5.63 19.74 1.14
C THR A 266 -5.54 18.99 -0.18
N GLY A 267 -4.57 18.09 -0.31
CA GLY A 267 -4.14 17.47 -1.55
C GLY A 267 -3.23 18.38 -2.41
N ASP A 268 -2.82 19.55 -1.90
CA ASP A 268 -2.06 20.55 -2.67
C ASP A 268 -0.59 20.14 -2.88
N LEU A 269 -0.21 19.90 -4.14
CA LEU A 269 1.16 19.58 -4.52
C LEU A 269 2.16 20.72 -4.23
N GLY A 270 1.70 21.98 -4.13
CA GLY A 270 2.53 23.08 -3.65
C GLY A 270 2.95 22.91 -2.18
N ALA A 271 2.05 22.40 -1.33
CA ALA A 271 2.37 22.02 0.04
C ALA A 271 3.35 20.84 0.11
N TYR A 272 3.25 19.89 -0.82
CA TYR A 272 4.21 18.78 -0.94
C TYR A 272 5.61 19.28 -1.34
N ASN A 273 5.70 20.16 -2.35
CA ASN A 273 6.96 20.82 -2.71
C ASN A 273 7.60 21.53 -1.51
N ARG A 274 6.78 22.25 -0.70
CA ARG A 274 7.25 22.90 0.53
C ARG A 274 7.77 21.88 1.55
N PHE A 275 7.07 20.76 1.76
CA PHE A 275 7.54 19.66 2.61
C PHE A 275 8.91 19.16 2.13
N CYS A 276 9.04 18.82 0.85
CA CYS A 276 10.29 18.32 0.27
C CYS A 276 11.46 19.30 0.46
N ILE A 277 11.22 20.61 0.27
CA ILE A 277 12.25 21.66 0.46
C ILE A 277 12.69 21.74 1.93
N LEU A 278 11.73 21.77 2.87
CA LEU A 278 12.06 21.82 4.30
C LEU A 278 12.79 20.55 4.74
N TRP A 279 12.31 19.40 4.28
CA TRP A 279 12.88 18.10 4.60
C TRP A 279 14.32 17.99 4.10
N VAL A 280 14.61 18.38 2.86
CA VAL A 280 15.96 18.25 2.30
C VAL A 280 16.97 19.21 2.92
N GLN A 281 16.50 20.39 3.36
CA GLN A 281 17.35 21.38 4.02
C GLN A 281 17.77 20.97 5.43
N ASP A 282 16.97 20.15 6.12
CA ASP A 282 17.32 19.67 7.46
C ASP A 282 18.17 18.40 7.43
N THR A 283 19.48 18.58 7.49
CA THR A 283 20.49 17.50 7.46
C THR A 283 21.02 17.13 8.86
N SER A 284 20.45 17.73 9.91
CA SER A 284 20.95 17.64 11.29
C SER A 284 20.19 16.68 12.19
N VAL A 285 19.07 16.14 11.71
CA VAL A 285 18.19 15.21 12.43
C VAL A 285 18.86 13.87 12.73
N GLU A 286 18.51 13.28 13.87
CA GLU A 286 18.92 11.92 14.24
C GLU A 286 17.84 10.90 13.86
N VAL A 287 16.56 11.27 13.99
CA VAL A 287 15.42 10.49 13.48
C VAL A 287 14.87 11.21 12.25
N ASP A 288 14.75 10.50 11.13
CA ASP A 288 14.18 11.03 9.90
C ASP A 288 13.21 10.02 9.28
N PHE A 289 12.42 10.47 8.30
CA PHE A 289 11.33 9.66 7.76
C PHE A 289 10.95 10.02 6.33
N ILE A 290 10.36 9.05 5.65
CA ILE A 290 9.60 9.16 4.41
C ILE A 290 8.16 8.77 4.76
N ASN A 291 7.18 9.56 4.32
CA ASN A 291 5.76 9.27 4.47
C ASN A 291 5.00 10.06 3.41
N GLY A 292 4.59 9.40 2.32
CA GLY A 292 4.14 10.12 1.14
C GLY A 292 3.80 9.23 -0.05
N PHE A 293 3.28 9.87 -1.10
CA PHE A 293 3.19 9.29 -2.44
C PHE A 293 4.48 9.67 -3.18
N THR A 294 5.42 8.73 -3.28
CA THR A 294 6.82 9.07 -3.59
C THR A 294 7.25 8.59 -4.96
N GLU A 295 7.32 7.26 -5.14
CA GLU A 295 7.89 6.63 -6.33
C GLU A 295 6.81 6.31 -7.36
N THR A 296 7.13 6.48 -8.64
CA THR A 296 6.18 6.30 -9.74
C THR A 296 6.39 5.00 -10.53
N TYR A 297 7.21 4.08 -10.04
CA TYR A 297 7.58 2.83 -10.74
C TYR A 297 6.38 1.93 -11.08
N SER A 298 5.38 1.89 -10.19
CA SER A 298 4.18 1.07 -10.38
C SER A 298 3.21 1.67 -11.41
N ASP A 299 3.34 2.96 -11.76
CA ASP A 299 2.54 3.59 -12.80
C ASP A 299 3.10 3.24 -14.20
N PRO A 300 2.29 2.68 -15.11
CA PRO A 300 2.71 2.37 -16.48
C PRO A 300 3.27 3.57 -17.26
N ILE A 301 2.82 4.80 -16.93
CA ILE A 301 3.29 6.04 -17.58
C ILE A 301 4.08 6.96 -16.63
N GLY A 302 4.39 6.51 -15.41
CA GLY A 302 5.35 7.17 -14.51
C GLY A 302 4.93 8.48 -13.84
N LEU A 303 3.64 8.78 -13.73
CA LEU A 303 3.11 10.02 -13.12
C LEU A 303 2.64 9.85 -11.67
N LYS A 304 2.14 8.66 -11.31
CA LYS A 304 1.37 8.39 -10.09
C LYS A 304 2.27 7.83 -9.00
N GLY A 305 2.26 8.45 -7.82
CA GLY A 305 3.07 8.00 -6.70
C GLY A 305 2.44 6.84 -5.93
N SER A 306 3.17 5.74 -5.81
CA SER A 306 2.90 4.70 -4.80
C SER A 306 3.04 5.30 -3.39
N TRP A 307 2.16 4.91 -2.48
CA TRP A 307 2.29 5.29 -1.07
C TRP A 307 3.37 4.44 -0.39
N GLU A 308 4.30 5.11 0.29
CA GLU A 308 5.33 4.46 1.10
C GLU A 308 5.58 5.18 2.42
N GLY A 309 6.13 4.42 3.36
CA GLY A 309 6.55 4.92 4.66
C GLY A 309 7.84 4.24 5.12
N LEU A 310 8.78 5.03 5.61
CA LEU A 310 10.03 4.53 6.16
C LEU A 310 10.49 5.44 7.29
N VAL A 311 10.81 4.87 8.44
CA VAL A 311 11.36 5.61 9.59
C VAL A 311 12.75 5.12 9.84
N HIS A 312 13.71 6.03 9.99
CA HIS A 312 15.09 5.65 10.14
C HIS A 312 15.87 6.55 11.10
N LEU A 313 16.96 6.00 11.61
CA LEU A 313 17.87 6.59 12.57
C LEU A 313 19.21 6.82 11.89
N ARG A 314 19.80 8.00 12.06
CA ARG A 314 21.15 8.28 11.56
C ARG A 314 22.17 7.39 12.27
N HIS A 315 22.96 6.66 11.49
CA HIS A 315 24.08 5.89 12.01
C HIS A 315 25.36 6.72 11.92
N ARG A 316 25.69 7.48 12.98
CA ARG A 316 26.81 8.45 12.99
C ARG A 316 28.15 7.86 12.53
N GLN A 317 28.57 6.72 13.08
CA GLN A 317 29.87 6.12 12.76
C GLN A 317 29.99 5.70 11.28
N ALA A 318 28.97 5.05 10.73
CA ALA A 318 28.93 4.67 9.33
C ALA A 318 28.81 5.91 8.41
N SER A 319 28.07 6.94 8.83
CA SER A 319 27.95 8.21 8.09
C SER A 319 29.29 8.94 7.95
N GLU A 320 30.25 8.78 8.88
CA GLU A 320 31.59 9.39 8.76
C GLU A 320 32.34 8.94 7.50
N ARG A 321 32.04 7.74 6.97
CA ARG A 321 32.61 7.23 5.73
C ARG A 321 32.07 8.01 4.53
N SER A 322 30.75 8.10 4.40
CA SER A 322 30.07 8.81 3.31
C SER A 322 30.37 10.32 3.34
N GLU A 323 30.44 10.93 4.53
CA GLU A 323 30.80 12.34 4.71
C GLU A 323 32.25 12.66 4.27
N ARG A 324 33.19 11.73 4.46
CA ARG A 324 34.57 11.90 3.97
C ARG A 324 34.60 11.94 2.44
N MET A 325 33.81 11.09 1.80
CA MET A 325 33.71 11.00 0.35
C MET A 325 32.98 12.21 -0.26
N CYS A 326 31.83 12.61 0.29
CA CYS A 326 31.06 13.75 -0.21
C CYS A 326 31.82 15.08 -0.11
N ARG A 327 32.72 15.25 0.88
CA ARG A 327 33.62 16.42 0.95
C ARG A 327 34.53 16.56 -0.27
N GLU A 328 34.83 15.45 -0.95
CA GLU A 328 35.66 15.41 -2.15
C GLU A 328 34.82 15.38 -3.44
N ALA A 329 33.50 15.62 -3.40
CA ALA A 329 32.61 15.57 -4.57
C ALA A 329 33.15 16.37 -5.78
N GLY A 330 33.73 17.55 -5.54
CA GLY A 330 34.36 18.34 -6.60
C GLY A 330 35.57 17.67 -7.24
N TRP A 331 36.33 16.87 -6.50
CA TRP A 331 37.42 16.07 -7.07
C TRP A 331 36.85 14.96 -7.95
N PHE A 332 35.81 14.26 -7.51
CA PHE A 332 35.16 13.22 -8.30
C PHE A 332 34.54 13.77 -9.59
N GLU A 333 33.86 14.91 -9.56
CA GLU A 333 33.28 15.48 -10.77
C GLU A 333 34.36 15.86 -11.80
N ARG A 334 35.44 16.52 -11.35
CA ARG A 334 36.53 16.96 -12.23
C ARG A 334 37.28 15.79 -12.86
N ASN A 335 37.47 14.71 -12.13
CA ASN A 335 38.23 13.54 -12.60
C ASN A 335 37.36 12.49 -13.29
N ALA A 336 36.05 12.73 -13.44
CA ALA A 336 35.16 11.76 -14.07
C ALA A 336 35.55 11.56 -15.55
N PRO A 337 35.51 10.32 -16.08
CA PRO A 337 35.90 10.00 -17.44
C PRO A 337 34.78 10.32 -18.44
N ILE A 338 34.17 11.50 -18.29
CA ILE A 338 33.07 12.03 -19.09
C ILE A 338 33.54 13.31 -19.80
N ASP A 339 32.84 13.68 -20.87
CA ASP A 339 33.11 14.93 -21.61
C ASP A 339 32.96 16.15 -20.68
N GLU A 340 33.87 17.12 -20.79
CA GLU A 340 33.86 18.35 -19.98
C GLU A 340 32.53 19.13 -20.09
N ARG A 341 31.82 19.03 -21.22
CA ARG A 341 30.49 19.66 -21.40
C ARG A 341 29.46 19.16 -20.40
N PHE A 342 29.61 17.91 -19.95
CA PHE A 342 28.65 17.26 -19.06
C PHE A 342 29.06 17.34 -17.59
N LYS A 343 30.21 17.95 -17.24
CA LYS A 343 30.64 18.11 -15.84
C LYS A 343 29.98 19.32 -15.19
N LYS A 344 29.55 19.18 -13.94
CA LYS A 344 29.05 20.29 -13.14
C LYS A 344 30.19 21.25 -12.78
N PRO A 345 30.06 22.57 -13.02
CA PRO A 345 31.07 23.55 -12.60
C PRO A 345 31.25 23.61 -11.08
N GLU A 346 30.14 23.55 -10.36
CA GLU A 346 30.07 23.56 -8.89
C GLU A 346 29.14 22.43 -8.43
N PRO A 347 29.65 21.20 -8.27
CA PRO A 347 28.85 20.13 -7.70
C PRO A 347 28.52 20.49 -6.25
N LYS A 348 27.25 20.79 -5.97
CA LYS A 348 26.76 20.95 -4.60
C LYS A 348 26.80 19.59 -3.90
N GLY A 349 27.24 19.57 -2.64
CA GLY A 349 27.32 18.34 -1.86
C GLY A 349 25.93 17.73 -1.63
N VAL A 350 25.76 16.46 -1.99
CA VAL A 350 24.62 15.63 -1.59
C VAL A 350 24.76 15.33 -0.10
N SER A 351 23.67 15.47 0.67
CA SER A 351 23.66 15.02 2.06
C SER A 351 23.51 13.51 2.07
N ALA A 352 24.63 12.82 2.19
CA ALA A 352 24.70 11.38 2.33
C ALA A 352 24.67 10.96 3.79
N SER A 353 23.76 10.07 4.15
CA SER A 353 23.71 9.48 5.50
C SER A 353 23.55 7.98 5.44
N VAL A 354 24.32 7.27 6.27
CA VAL A 354 24.05 5.86 6.54
C VAL A 354 23.07 5.78 7.70
N VAL A 355 22.04 4.95 7.57
CA VAL A 355 20.93 4.91 8.51
C VAL A 355 20.60 3.49 8.94
N THR A 356 19.87 3.39 10.04
CA THR A 356 19.24 2.17 10.53
C THR A 356 17.73 2.35 10.42
N VAL A 357 17.06 1.52 9.63
CA VAL A 357 15.60 1.55 9.53
C VAL A 357 14.98 1.02 10.82
N ALA A 358 13.99 1.75 11.32
CA ALA A 358 13.16 1.39 12.46
C ALA A 358 11.80 0.80 12.05
N MET A 359 11.24 1.27 10.94
CA MET A 359 9.95 0.82 10.44
C MET A 359 9.87 0.95 8.91
N LEU A 360 9.27 -0.05 8.27
CA LEU A 360 8.97 -0.09 6.83
C LEU A 360 7.46 -0.19 6.61
N ALA A 361 6.91 0.50 5.62
CA ALA A 361 5.51 0.44 5.25
C ALA A 361 5.28 0.79 3.77
N GLY A 362 4.11 0.39 3.24
CA GLY A 362 3.73 0.72 1.86
C GLY A 362 4.60 0.00 0.84
N ASP A 363 4.99 0.69 -0.24
CA ASP A 363 5.85 0.12 -1.29
C ASP A 363 7.28 -0.24 -0.82
N SER A 364 7.65 0.19 0.41
CA SER A 364 8.91 -0.17 1.07
C SER A 364 8.79 -1.42 1.99
N TYR A 365 7.64 -2.11 2.05
CA TYR A 365 7.43 -3.28 2.91
C TYR A 365 6.59 -4.38 2.24
N PRO A 366 6.92 -5.67 2.46
CA PRO A 366 8.09 -6.22 3.16
C PRO A 366 9.36 -6.32 2.30
N ALA A 367 9.24 -6.21 0.98
CA ALA A 367 10.38 -5.98 0.10
C ALA A 367 10.78 -4.50 0.19
N THR A 368 12.03 -4.21 0.52
CA THR A 368 12.51 -2.84 0.81
C THR A 368 13.67 -2.47 -0.11
N PRO A 369 13.82 -1.18 -0.45
CA PRO A 369 15.07 -0.70 -0.99
C PRO A 369 16.21 -0.86 0.03
N ILE A 370 17.44 -0.81 -0.49
CA ILE A 370 18.69 -0.78 0.31
C ILE A 370 19.34 0.60 0.34
N GLY A 371 18.92 1.48 -0.58
CA GLY A 371 19.35 2.86 -0.73
C GLY A 371 18.19 3.72 -1.26
N ILE A 372 18.15 5.00 -0.90
CA ILE A 372 17.09 5.94 -1.29
C ILE A 372 17.68 7.31 -1.58
N ASN A 373 17.22 7.99 -2.64
CA ASN A 373 17.65 9.34 -2.99
C ASN A 373 16.47 10.26 -3.32
N LEU A 374 16.14 11.16 -2.40
CA LEU A 374 14.92 11.97 -2.46
C LEU A 374 15.20 13.47 -2.22
N PRO A 375 14.28 14.37 -2.61
CA PRO A 375 13.01 14.13 -3.31
C PRO A 375 13.19 13.89 -4.82
N ASN A 376 12.15 13.38 -5.47
CA ASN A 376 12.15 13.09 -6.93
C ASN A 376 12.10 14.33 -7.83
N ALA A 377 11.56 15.46 -7.36
CA ALA A 377 11.44 16.67 -8.17
C ALA A 377 12.81 17.29 -8.51
N ASP A 378 13.23 17.19 -9.78
CA ASP A 378 14.55 17.61 -10.25
C ASP A 378 14.89 19.08 -9.96
N TRP A 379 13.91 19.98 -10.06
CA TRP A 379 14.13 21.40 -9.78
C TRP A 379 14.43 21.65 -8.29
N ILE A 380 13.83 20.87 -7.38
CA ILE A 380 14.14 20.92 -5.95
C ILE A 380 15.57 20.41 -5.73
N ARG A 381 15.93 19.28 -6.36
CA ARG A 381 17.28 18.71 -6.29
C ARG A 381 18.34 19.69 -6.76
N ALA A 382 18.12 20.35 -7.89
CA ALA A 382 19.05 21.32 -8.46
C ALA A 382 19.23 22.57 -7.57
N ARG A 383 18.13 23.07 -6.98
CA ARG A 383 18.15 24.33 -6.22
C ARG A 383 18.53 24.14 -4.75
N TYR A 384 17.92 23.16 -4.08
CA TYR A 384 17.98 22.95 -2.63
C TYR A 384 18.79 21.71 -2.21
N GLY A 385 19.08 20.79 -3.13
CA GLY A 385 19.83 19.56 -2.88
C GLY A 385 18.94 18.32 -2.77
N SER A 386 19.55 17.18 -2.44
CA SER A 386 18.86 15.91 -2.16
C SER A 386 19.47 15.23 -0.92
N LYS A 387 18.69 14.32 -0.31
CA LYS A 387 19.15 13.41 0.73
C LYS A 387 19.29 12.03 0.14
N SER A 388 20.47 11.46 0.31
CA SER A 388 20.80 10.11 -0.13
C SER A 388 21.09 9.26 1.11
N VAL A 389 20.43 8.12 1.19
CA VAL A 389 20.33 7.31 2.40
C VAL A 389 20.71 5.87 2.09
N THR A 390 21.74 5.34 2.74
CA THR A 390 22.12 3.92 2.69
C THR A 390 21.58 3.20 3.92
N ILE A 391 20.85 2.09 3.76
CA ILE A 391 20.18 1.38 4.87
C ILE A 391 21.05 0.23 5.39
N ASP A 392 21.83 0.50 6.43
CA ASP A 392 22.87 -0.42 6.95
C ASP A 392 22.32 -1.71 7.56
N ASN A 393 21.29 -1.62 8.40
CA ASN A 393 20.77 -2.80 9.11
C ASN A 393 20.08 -3.80 8.17
N ILE A 394 19.48 -3.34 7.08
CA ILE A 394 18.95 -4.20 6.02
C ILE A 394 20.09 -4.86 5.24
N HIS A 395 21.12 -4.12 4.83
CA HIS A 395 22.33 -4.69 4.22
C HIS A 395 22.96 -5.76 5.10
N ARG A 396 23.14 -5.48 6.39
CA ARG A 396 23.65 -6.44 7.38
C ARG A 396 22.76 -7.69 7.46
N ALA A 397 21.45 -7.52 7.52
CA ALA A 397 20.53 -8.65 7.55
C ALA A 397 20.63 -9.53 6.28
N TYR A 398 20.74 -8.93 5.08
CA TYR A 398 21.01 -9.67 3.85
C TYR A 398 22.34 -10.44 3.92
N HIS A 399 23.41 -9.77 4.38
CA HIS A 399 24.74 -10.34 4.50
C HIS A 399 24.79 -11.52 5.47
N TYR A 400 24.21 -11.38 6.67
CA TYR A 400 24.17 -12.49 7.64
C TYR A 400 23.35 -13.68 7.12
N ALA A 401 22.25 -13.43 6.42
CA ALA A 401 21.44 -14.48 5.83
C ALA A 401 22.09 -15.14 4.60
N SER A 402 23.00 -14.46 3.89
CA SER A 402 23.76 -15.05 2.78
C SER A 402 25.05 -15.75 3.23
N LYS A 403 25.53 -15.42 4.44
CA LYS A 403 26.73 -16.04 5.03
C LYS A 403 26.51 -17.54 5.20
N HIS A 404 27.38 -18.34 4.60
CA HIS A 404 27.27 -19.82 4.54
C HIS A 404 26.12 -20.38 3.70
N SER A 405 25.55 -19.58 2.79
CA SER A 405 24.51 -20.03 1.84
C SER A 405 25.00 -21.06 0.80
N GLY A 406 26.31 -21.22 0.62
CA GLY A 406 26.89 -22.08 -0.42
C GLY A 406 26.96 -21.45 -1.81
N MET A 407 26.46 -20.21 -1.98
CA MET A 407 26.45 -19.51 -3.27
C MET A 407 27.86 -19.32 -3.85
N ASP A 408 28.83 -18.92 -3.03
CA ASP A 408 30.19 -18.65 -3.49
C ASP A 408 30.91 -19.94 -3.89
N GLU A 409 30.74 -21.01 -3.12
CA GLU A 409 31.28 -22.32 -3.49
C GLU A 409 30.71 -22.84 -4.82
N LEU A 410 29.45 -22.50 -5.12
CA LEU A 410 28.72 -22.96 -6.30
C LEU A 410 29.05 -22.17 -7.58
N PHE A 411 29.20 -20.85 -7.47
CA PHE A 411 29.37 -19.94 -8.61
C PHE A 411 30.78 -19.39 -8.77
N VAL A 412 31.63 -19.49 -7.74
CA VAL A 412 33.01 -19.00 -7.76
C VAL A 412 33.94 -20.18 -7.51
N PRO A 413 34.24 -21.04 -8.50
CA PRO A 413 35.01 -22.27 -8.28
C PRO A 413 36.47 -22.04 -7.87
N ASP A 414 37.07 -20.90 -8.27
CA ASP A 414 38.44 -20.54 -7.90
C ASP A 414 38.55 -20.16 -6.42
N VAL A 415 39.32 -20.95 -5.66
CA VAL A 415 39.59 -20.76 -4.23
C VAL A 415 40.26 -19.41 -3.94
N SER A 416 41.15 -18.96 -4.82
CA SER A 416 41.87 -17.69 -4.64
C SER A 416 40.95 -16.48 -4.79
N VAL A 417 39.97 -16.56 -5.69
CA VAL A 417 38.93 -15.53 -5.84
C VAL A 417 38.01 -15.54 -4.64
N ARG A 418 37.57 -16.70 -4.15
CA ARG A 418 36.76 -16.79 -2.92
C ARG A 418 37.48 -16.17 -1.70
N ALA A 419 38.78 -16.43 -1.55
CA ALA A 419 39.58 -15.83 -0.47
C ALA A 419 39.71 -14.30 -0.61
N MET A 420 39.73 -13.78 -1.85
CA MET A 420 39.71 -12.33 -2.11
C MET A 420 38.35 -11.73 -1.73
N LEU A 421 37.24 -12.37 -2.11
CA LEU A 421 35.89 -11.93 -1.76
C LEU A 421 35.72 -11.90 -0.23
N GLU A 422 36.04 -13.00 0.46
CA GLU A 422 35.96 -13.09 1.93
C GLU A 422 36.75 -11.97 2.63
N ARG A 423 37.87 -11.53 2.04
CA ARG A 423 38.73 -10.49 2.62
C ARG A 423 38.21 -9.07 2.41
N TYR A 424 37.58 -8.77 1.27
CA TYR A 424 37.35 -7.39 0.83
C TYR A 424 35.89 -7.03 0.58
N GLU A 425 35.01 -8.02 0.38
CA GLU A 425 33.65 -7.80 -0.10
C GLU A 425 32.84 -6.87 0.81
N GLU A 426 32.91 -7.07 2.13
CA GLU A 426 32.22 -6.23 3.12
C GLU A 426 32.58 -4.74 2.97
N TYR A 427 33.85 -4.42 2.73
CA TYR A 427 34.29 -3.04 2.50
C TYR A 427 33.79 -2.50 1.17
N THR A 428 33.89 -3.31 0.11
CA THR A 428 33.60 -2.87 -1.24
C THR A 428 32.12 -2.77 -1.55
N GLU A 429 31.28 -3.63 -0.99
CA GLU A 429 29.83 -3.62 -1.20
C GLU A 429 29.24 -2.32 -0.64
N GLN A 430 29.57 -2.01 0.62
CA GLN A 430 29.12 -0.78 1.26
C GLN A 430 29.66 0.47 0.57
N LEU A 431 30.94 0.48 0.18
CA LEU A 431 31.54 1.63 -0.50
C LEU A 431 31.01 1.82 -1.92
N HIS A 432 30.72 0.74 -2.65
CA HIS A 432 30.09 0.82 -3.97
C HIS A 432 28.71 1.49 -3.86
N THR A 433 27.87 1.02 -2.93
CA THR A 433 26.56 1.63 -2.68
C THR A 433 26.70 3.10 -2.28
N ASP A 434 27.61 3.43 -1.37
CA ASP A 434 27.85 4.82 -0.99
C ASP A 434 28.24 5.66 -2.23
N LEU A 435 29.16 5.18 -3.08
CA LEU A 435 29.56 5.91 -4.30
C LEU A 435 28.39 6.10 -5.27
N HIS A 436 27.57 5.06 -5.48
CA HIS A 436 26.40 5.07 -6.35
C HIS A 436 25.40 6.13 -5.89
N GLU A 437 25.01 6.05 -4.62
CA GLU A 437 23.93 6.83 -4.02
C GLU A 437 24.34 8.29 -3.82
N CYS A 438 25.53 8.50 -3.24
CA CYS A 438 25.95 9.81 -2.78
C CYS A 438 26.53 10.68 -3.89
N LEU A 439 27.18 10.07 -4.88
CA LEU A 439 27.92 10.79 -5.92
C LEU A 439 27.51 10.38 -7.34
N GLY A 440 27.14 9.11 -7.56
CA GLY A 440 26.70 8.60 -8.86
C GLY A 440 25.53 9.40 -9.40
N HIS A 441 24.37 9.32 -8.74
CA HIS A 441 23.18 10.10 -9.12
C HIS A 441 23.41 11.62 -9.12
N GLY A 442 24.25 12.11 -8.21
CA GLY A 442 24.57 13.53 -8.08
C GLY A 442 25.55 14.10 -9.12
N SER A 443 26.23 13.26 -9.90
CA SER A 443 27.25 13.67 -10.87
C SER A 443 26.68 13.99 -12.26
N GLY A 444 27.38 14.82 -13.02
CA GLY A 444 27.05 15.13 -14.41
C GLY A 444 25.82 16.04 -14.61
N GLN A 445 25.74 16.72 -15.75
CA GLN A 445 24.65 17.65 -16.08
C GLN A 445 24.10 17.42 -17.49
N LEU A 446 22.80 17.69 -17.67
CA LEU A 446 22.16 17.73 -18.98
C LEU A 446 22.63 18.96 -19.77
N LEU A 447 22.62 18.88 -21.10
CA LEU A 447 22.78 20.06 -21.94
C LEU A 447 21.55 20.97 -21.83
N PRO A 448 21.72 22.30 -21.97
CA PRO A 448 20.59 23.22 -21.98
C PRO A 448 19.53 22.85 -23.03
N GLY A 449 18.27 22.72 -22.60
CA GLY A 449 17.14 22.40 -23.48
C GLY A 449 16.86 20.91 -23.67
N VAL A 450 17.66 20.01 -23.09
CA VAL A 450 17.37 18.58 -23.06
C VAL A 450 16.39 18.29 -21.92
N SER A 451 15.30 17.59 -22.24
CA SER A 451 14.34 17.13 -21.23
C SER A 451 14.97 16.02 -20.36
N PRO A 452 14.81 16.04 -19.02
CA PRO A 452 15.17 14.91 -18.16
C PRO A 452 14.53 13.59 -18.60
N ASP A 453 13.33 13.65 -19.17
CA ASP A 453 12.55 12.49 -19.62
C ASP A 453 12.79 12.12 -21.09
N ALA A 454 13.79 12.71 -21.75
CA ALA A 454 14.08 12.49 -23.17
C ALA A 454 14.35 11.01 -23.52
N LEU A 455 14.65 10.16 -22.53
CA LEU A 455 14.93 8.74 -22.70
C LEU A 455 13.69 7.83 -22.56
N GLY A 456 12.53 8.38 -22.21
CA GLY A 456 11.28 7.63 -22.02
C GLY A 456 11.46 6.39 -21.13
N ALA A 457 10.93 5.24 -21.57
CA ALA A 457 10.97 3.98 -20.83
C ALA A 457 12.39 3.44 -20.53
N TYR A 458 13.43 3.94 -21.20
CA TYR A 458 14.82 3.54 -20.94
C TYR A 458 15.52 4.43 -19.90
N GLY A 459 14.90 5.53 -19.48
CA GLY A 459 15.47 6.53 -18.58
C GLY A 459 15.99 5.94 -17.27
N SER A 460 15.15 5.18 -16.56
CA SER A 460 15.54 4.58 -15.27
C SER A 460 16.71 3.60 -15.42
N THR A 461 16.67 2.70 -16.41
CA THR A 461 17.77 1.74 -16.63
C THR A 461 19.09 2.45 -16.94
N ILE A 462 19.05 3.54 -17.72
CA ILE A 462 20.24 4.33 -18.07
C ILE A 462 20.76 5.13 -16.88
N GLU A 463 19.88 5.73 -16.08
CA GLU A 463 20.30 6.46 -14.88
C GLU A 463 20.96 5.55 -13.85
N GLU A 464 20.40 4.37 -13.63
CA GLU A 464 20.98 3.34 -12.77
C GLU A 464 22.33 2.84 -13.28
N ALA A 465 22.43 2.55 -14.59
CA ALA A 465 23.69 2.15 -15.20
C ALA A 465 24.76 3.24 -15.01
N ARG A 466 24.39 4.52 -15.14
CA ARG A 466 25.29 5.65 -14.97
C ARG A 466 25.84 5.74 -13.56
N ALA A 467 24.99 5.59 -12.55
CA ALA A 467 25.38 5.63 -11.14
C ALA A 467 26.28 4.43 -10.75
N ASP A 468 25.94 3.22 -11.20
CA ASP A 468 26.77 2.02 -10.99
C ASP A 468 28.13 2.14 -11.69
N LEU A 469 28.17 2.62 -12.94
CA LEU A 469 29.43 2.84 -13.66
C LEU A 469 30.32 3.88 -12.98
N PHE A 470 29.73 4.92 -12.41
CA PHE A 470 30.46 5.91 -11.62
C PHE A 470 31.10 5.25 -10.39
N ALA A 471 30.34 4.47 -9.63
CA ALA A 471 30.83 3.74 -8.46
C ALA A 471 31.93 2.74 -8.82
N LEU A 472 31.71 1.92 -9.83
CA LEU A 472 32.68 0.95 -10.34
C LEU A 472 33.95 1.62 -10.86
N TYR A 473 33.86 2.78 -11.50
CA TYR A 473 35.06 3.48 -11.96
C TYR A 473 35.92 3.97 -10.79
N TYR A 474 35.28 4.54 -9.76
CA TYR A 474 35.95 5.21 -8.65
C TYR A 474 36.40 4.28 -7.53
N ILE A 475 35.72 3.15 -7.32
CA ILE A 475 36.14 2.19 -6.29
C ILE A 475 37.55 1.64 -6.56
N ALA A 476 37.97 1.61 -7.83
CA ALA A 476 39.30 1.21 -8.27
C ALA A 476 40.36 2.33 -8.20
N ASP A 477 39.99 3.56 -7.81
CA ASP A 477 40.92 4.68 -7.76
C ASP A 477 41.79 4.66 -6.48
N ALA A 478 43.04 5.09 -6.62
CA ALA A 478 43.98 5.19 -5.50
C ALA A 478 43.45 6.13 -4.38
N LYS A 479 42.63 7.11 -4.75
CA LYS A 479 41.97 8.03 -3.82
C LYS A 479 41.15 7.30 -2.75
N MET A 480 40.60 6.12 -3.02
CA MET A 480 39.81 5.36 -2.04
C MET A 480 40.67 4.87 -0.86
N VAL A 481 41.91 4.50 -1.14
CA VAL A 481 42.89 4.13 -0.12
C VAL A 481 43.41 5.38 0.60
N GLU A 482 43.65 6.48 -0.13
CA GLU A 482 44.09 7.76 0.46
C GLU A 482 43.07 8.33 1.47
N LEU A 483 41.78 8.16 1.19
CA LEU A 483 40.69 8.58 2.10
C LEU A 483 40.43 7.58 3.24
N GLY A 484 41.13 6.44 3.25
CA GLY A 484 40.95 5.36 4.22
C GLY A 484 39.60 4.67 4.10
N LEU A 485 39.03 4.61 2.89
CA LEU A 485 37.76 3.94 2.57
C LEU A 485 37.99 2.48 2.15
N LEU A 486 39.15 2.19 1.53
CA LEU A 486 39.60 0.83 1.23
C LEU A 486 40.89 0.50 1.99
N PRO A 487 41.07 -0.78 2.39
CA PRO A 487 42.26 -1.20 3.14
C PRO A 487 43.54 -1.19 2.29
N ASP A 488 43.44 -1.47 0.98
CA ASP A 488 44.56 -1.49 0.05
C ASP A 488 44.07 -1.39 -1.41
N ARG A 489 45.01 -1.34 -2.37
CA ARG A 489 44.74 -1.17 -3.81
C ARG A 489 44.20 -2.42 -4.51
N GLU A 490 44.14 -3.55 -3.83
CA GLU A 490 43.64 -4.80 -4.41
C GLU A 490 42.16 -5.00 -4.12
N ALA A 491 41.62 -4.32 -3.10
CA ALA A 491 40.25 -4.50 -2.62
C ALA A 491 39.18 -4.34 -3.73
N TYR A 492 39.32 -3.37 -4.64
CA TYR A 492 38.34 -3.11 -5.70
C TYR A 492 38.05 -4.31 -6.60
N LYS A 493 38.99 -5.26 -6.70
CA LYS A 493 38.86 -6.46 -7.52
C LYS A 493 37.72 -7.36 -7.03
N ALA A 494 37.46 -7.37 -5.72
CA ALA A 494 36.29 -8.06 -5.15
C ALA A 494 34.98 -7.46 -5.66
N CYS A 495 34.86 -6.13 -5.67
CA CYS A 495 33.71 -5.43 -6.24
C CYS A 495 33.49 -5.79 -7.71
N TYR A 496 34.53 -5.71 -8.53
CA TYR A 496 34.44 -5.98 -9.97
C TYR A 496 34.00 -7.42 -10.23
N TYR A 497 34.62 -8.37 -9.53
CA TYR A 497 34.27 -9.78 -9.69
C TYR A 497 32.82 -10.03 -9.30
N ARG A 498 32.38 -9.55 -8.13
CA ARG A 498 31.00 -9.75 -7.65
C ARG A 498 29.98 -9.08 -8.55
N TYR A 499 30.21 -7.83 -8.96
CA TYR A 499 29.29 -7.06 -9.80
C TYR A 499 29.11 -7.73 -11.16
N LEU A 500 30.21 -8.11 -11.82
CA LEU A 500 30.17 -8.76 -13.14
C LEU A 500 29.58 -10.16 -13.06
N LEU A 501 29.90 -10.94 -12.01
CA LEU A 501 29.30 -12.26 -11.79
C LEU A 501 27.80 -12.15 -11.58
N ASN A 502 27.35 -11.13 -10.83
CA ASN A 502 25.94 -10.86 -10.63
C ASN A 502 25.25 -10.54 -11.95
N GLY A 503 25.76 -9.57 -12.70
CA GLY A 503 25.23 -9.13 -13.98
C GLY A 503 25.14 -10.23 -15.04
N LEU A 504 26.14 -11.10 -15.10
CA LEU A 504 26.23 -12.16 -16.12
C LEU A 504 25.52 -13.46 -15.72
N VAL A 505 25.52 -13.81 -14.42
CA VAL A 505 25.23 -15.17 -13.97
C VAL A 505 24.24 -15.18 -12.81
N THR A 506 24.64 -14.73 -11.62
CA THR A 506 23.90 -15.08 -10.40
C THR A 506 22.58 -14.32 -10.27
N GLN A 507 22.38 -13.19 -10.96
CA GLN A 507 21.07 -12.51 -10.93
C GLN A 507 19.98 -13.32 -11.63
N LEU A 508 20.35 -14.23 -12.55
CA LEU A 508 19.40 -15.01 -13.33
C LEU A 508 18.59 -16.01 -12.47
N VAL A 509 18.99 -16.26 -11.22
CA VAL A 509 18.21 -17.09 -10.27
C VAL A 509 16.82 -16.51 -9.98
N ARG A 510 16.62 -15.21 -10.26
CA ARG A 510 15.36 -14.47 -10.08
C ARG A 510 14.43 -14.57 -11.29
N ILE A 511 14.92 -15.07 -12.43
CA ILE A 511 14.19 -15.05 -13.68
C ILE A 511 13.55 -16.42 -13.93
N ARG A 512 12.32 -16.43 -14.44
CA ARG A 512 11.66 -17.69 -14.82
C ARG A 512 12.17 -18.17 -16.18
N PRO A 513 12.24 -19.49 -16.43
CA PRO A 513 12.60 -20.01 -17.75
C PRO A 513 11.77 -19.38 -18.88
N GLY A 514 12.46 -18.86 -19.89
CA GLY A 514 11.82 -18.20 -21.05
C GLY A 514 11.48 -16.72 -20.87
N HIS A 515 11.66 -16.15 -19.67
CA HIS A 515 11.43 -14.73 -19.41
C HIS A 515 12.70 -13.90 -19.63
N GLU A 516 12.51 -12.60 -19.88
CA GLU A 516 13.57 -11.61 -20.05
C GLU A 516 13.76 -10.76 -18.78
N LEU A 517 14.81 -9.93 -18.78
CA LEU A 517 15.02 -8.95 -17.71
C LEU A 517 14.04 -7.79 -17.89
N GLU A 518 13.21 -7.53 -16.87
CA GLU A 518 12.20 -6.46 -16.89
C GLU A 518 12.58 -5.26 -16.02
N GLU A 519 13.12 -5.51 -14.84
CA GLU A 519 13.39 -4.47 -13.84
C GLU A 519 14.66 -3.67 -14.14
N ALA A 520 14.62 -2.36 -13.90
CA ALA A 520 15.65 -1.40 -14.30
C ALA A 520 17.04 -1.71 -13.70
N HIS A 521 17.15 -2.06 -12.42
CA HIS A 521 18.43 -2.37 -11.80
C HIS A 521 19.04 -3.68 -12.33
N MET A 522 18.24 -4.74 -12.53
CA MET A 522 18.74 -5.97 -13.16
C MET A 522 19.17 -5.73 -14.62
N ARG A 523 18.40 -4.93 -15.36
CA ARG A 523 18.75 -4.51 -16.73
C ARG A 523 20.05 -3.73 -16.78
N ASN A 524 20.27 -2.81 -15.84
CA ASN A 524 21.49 -2.01 -15.77
C ASN A 524 22.73 -2.90 -15.50
N ARG A 525 22.63 -3.81 -14.52
CA ARG A 525 23.73 -4.72 -14.15
C ARG A 525 24.08 -5.65 -15.30
N ALA A 526 23.07 -6.19 -15.98
CA ALA A 526 23.24 -6.98 -17.19
C ALA A 526 23.91 -6.15 -18.30
N LEU A 527 23.38 -4.94 -18.57
CA LEU A 527 23.91 -4.03 -19.58
C LEU A 527 25.40 -3.80 -19.38
N ILE A 528 25.81 -3.38 -18.18
CA ILE A 528 27.21 -3.09 -17.87
C ILE A 528 28.06 -4.35 -18.03
N ALA A 529 27.62 -5.48 -17.45
CA ALA A 529 28.43 -6.69 -17.43
C ALA A 529 28.58 -7.34 -18.81
N TYR A 530 27.50 -7.42 -19.60
CA TYR A 530 27.56 -7.92 -20.98
C TYR A 530 28.31 -6.97 -21.91
N TYR A 531 28.21 -5.66 -21.73
CA TYR A 531 28.98 -4.69 -22.51
C TYR A 531 30.48 -4.83 -22.24
N VAL A 532 30.87 -4.88 -20.97
CA VAL A 532 32.27 -5.08 -20.55
C VAL A 532 32.79 -6.42 -21.07
N LEU A 533 32.01 -7.50 -20.95
CA LEU A 533 32.35 -8.81 -21.49
C LEU A 533 32.57 -8.74 -23.01
N ALA A 534 31.67 -8.11 -23.76
CA ALA A 534 31.77 -8.00 -25.22
C ALA A 534 33.02 -7.22 -25.67
N ARG A 535 33.32 -6.09 -25.03
CA ARG A 535 34.47 -5.23 -25.37
C ARG A 535 35.81 -5.84 -24.96
N ALA A 536 35.89 -6.41 -23.76
CA ALA A 536 37.15 -6.90 -23.21
C ALA A 536 37.46 -8.36 -23.59
N ALA A 537 36.49 -9.12 -24.13
CA ALA A 537 36.71 -10.46 -24.68
C ALA A 537 37.52 -10.46 -25.99
N GLU A 538 37.45 -9.41 -26.80
CA GLU A 538 38.22 -9.31 -28.06
C GLU A 538 39.73 -9.49 -27.85
N ASN A 539 40.23 -9.07 -26.69
CA ASN A 539 41.64 -9.16 -26.29
C ASN A 539 41.88 -10.17 -25.14
N LYS A 540 40.86 -10.96 -24.76
CA LYS A 540 40.89 -11.97 -23.67
C LYS A 540 41.22 -11.42 -22.28
N HIS A 541 40.82 -10.18 -21.96
CA HIS A 541 41.00 -9.62 -20.61
C HIS A 541 39.95 -10.13 -19.61
N ILE A 542 38.80 -10.55 -20.13
CA ILE A 542 37.70 -11.18 -19.38
C ILE A 542 37.13 -12.31 -20.24
N GLU A 543 36.69 -13.39 -19.61
CA GLU A 543 35.98 -14.47 -20.28
C GLU A 543 34.94 -15.10 -19.35
N LEU A 544 33.85 -15.58 -19.97
CA LEU A 544 32.82 -16.38 -19.31
C LEU A 544 32.88 -17.80 -19.88
N ARG A 545 33.48 -18.74 -19.14
CA ARG A 545 33.61 -20.15 -19.57
C ARG A 545 32.42 -20.94 -19.06
N GLY A 546 31.41 -21.09 -19.92
CA GLY A 546 30.10 -21.60 -19.48
C GLY A 546 29.44 -20.55 -18.58
N ILE A 547 29.52 -20.73 -17.26
CA ILE A 547 29.08 -19.75 -16.26
C ILE A 547 30.20 -19.29 -15.31
N GLU A 548 31.43 -19.75 -15.54
CA GLU A 548 32.58 -19.37 -14.73
C GLU A 548 33.15 -18.04 -15.25
N LEU A 549 33.10 -17.01 -14.42
CA LEU A 549 33.71 -15.72 -14.71
C LEU A 549 35.21 -15.75 -14.40
N ILE A 550 36.03 -15.37 -15.37
CA ILE A 550 37.48 -15.23 -15.22
C ILE A 550 37.88 -13.82 -15.69
N ILE A 551 38.54 -13.07 -14.80
CA ILE A 551 39.08 -11.74 -15.07
C ILE A 551 40.60 -11.82 -15.06
N HIS A 552 41.24 -11.61 -16.22
CA HIS A 552 42.69 -11.64 -16.38
C HIS A 552 43.34 -10.28 -16.15
N ASP A 553 42.64 -9.20 -16.50
CA ASP A 553 43.14 -7.83 -16.37
C ASP A 553 42.05 -6.88 -15.86
N TYR A 554 42.14 -6.56 -14.57
CA TYR A 554 41.19 -5.65 -13.89
C TYR A 554 41.35 -4.18 -14.33
N GLU A 555 42.53 -3.77 -14.79
CA GLU A 555 42.75 -2.39 -15.26
C GLU A 555 42.14 -2.16 -16.65
N GLU A 556 42.11 -3.19 -17.50
CA GLU A 556 41.38 -3.17 -18.78
C GLU A 556 39.86 -3.17 -18.57
N VAL A 557 39.37 -3.92 -17.57
CA VAL A 557 37.96 -3.85 -17.15
C VAL A 557 37.62 -2.43 -16.70
N ARG A 558 38.46 -1.79 -15.87
CA ARG A 558 38.28 -0.39 -15.46
C ARG A 558 38.22 0.56 -16.66
N ARG A 559 39.08 0.37 -17.67
CA ARG A 559 39.06 1.17 -18.91
C ARG A 559 37.78 0.99 -19.72
N SER A 560 37.24 -0.23 -19.76
CA SER A 560 35.96 -0.53 -20.41
C SER A 560 34.79 0.15 -19.69
N ILE A 561 34.79 0.08 -18.36
CA ILE A 561 33.83 0.80 -17.48
C ILE A 561 33.90 2.30 -17.72
N ALA A 562 35.11 2.89 -17.77
CA ALA A 562 35.30 4.31 -18.04
C ALA A 562 34.74 4.74 -19.41
N SER A 563 34.99 3.93 -20.45
CA SER A 563 34.45 4.18 -21.79
C SER A 563 32.93 4.11 -21.82
N LEU A 564 32.32 3.16 -21.09
CA LEU A 564 30.87 3.03 -21.03
C LEU A 564 30.25 4.17 -20.22
N LEU A 565 30.87 4.59 -19.10
CA LEU A 565 30.43 5.74 -18.32
C LEU A 565 30.37 7.02 -19.17
N GLY A 566 31.42 7.26 -19.98
CA GLY A 566 31.45 8.37 -20.93
C GLY A 566 30.28 8.35 -21.92
N GLU A 567 29.96 7.18 -22.48
CA GLU A 567 28.86 7.03 -23.45
C GLU A 567 27.48 7.14 -22.79
N VAL A 568 27.28 6.49 -21.65
CA VAL A 568 26.02 6.56 -20.89
C VAL A 568 25.74 8.01 -20.43
N GLN A 569 26.77 8.73 -19.96
CA GLN A 569 26.63 10.15 -19.63
C GLN A 569 26.29 10.99 -20.87
N ARG A 570 26.89 10.72 -22.04
CA ARG A 570 26.56 11.41 -23.30
C ARG A 570 25.09 11.19 -23.66
N ILE A 571 24.65 9.93 -23.67
CA ILE A 571 23.27 9.53 -23.98
C ILE A 571 22.28 10.31 -23.11
N LYS A 572 22.50 10.30 -21.79
CA LYS A 572 21.66 11.05 -20.85
C LYS A 572 21.70 12.55 -21.12
N SER A 573 22.90 13.13 -21.24
CA SER A 573 23.08 14.58 -21.28
C SER A 573 22.61 15.21 -22.61
N GLU A 574 22.58 14.43 -23.69
CA GLU A 574 22.10 14.83 -25.02
C GLU A 574 20.64 14.42 -25.27
N GLY A 575 20.04 13.59 -24.41
CA GLY A 575 18.68 13.06 -24.59
C GLY A 575 18.56 12.08 -25.76
N ASP A 576 19.60 11.27 -25.99
CA ASP A 576 19.70 10.38 -27.15
C ASP A 576 18.92 9.07 -26.96
N TYR A 577 17.60 9.16 -27.17
CA TYR A 577 16.67 8.03 -27.00
C TYR A 577 17.08 6.78 -27.79
N GLU A 578 17.48 6.93 -29.06
CA GLU A 578 17.81 5.79 -29.93
C GLU A 578 19.10 5.08 -29.49
N ALA A 579 20.09 5.83 -28.99
CA ALA A 579 21.28 5.23 -28.39
C ALA A 579 20.97 4.53 -27.07
N ALA A 580 20.14 5.13 -26.21
CA ALA A 580 19.67 4.49 -24.98
C ALA A 580 18.96 3.16 -25.28
N ARG A 581 18.00 3.18 -26.20
CA ARG A 581 17.29 2.00 -26.68
C ARG A 581 18.25 0.93 -27.18
N SER A 582 19.17 1.29 -28.08
CA SER A 582 20.13 0.35 -28.66
C SER A 582 21.01 -0.30 -27.60
N LEU A 583 21.43 0.45 -26.59
CA LEU A 583 22.27 -0.05 -25.50
C LEU A 583 21.49 -1.00 -24.58
N VAL A 584 20.28 -0.62 -24.16
CA VAL A 584 19.44 -1.43 -23.27
C VAL A 584 18.93 -2.70 -23.97
N GLU A 585 18.39 -2.60 -25.18
CA GLU A 585 17.91 -3.77 -25.94
C GLU A 585 19.06 -4.69 -26.39
N GLY A 586 20.26 -4.12 -26.58
CA GLY A 586 21.46 -4.88 -26.97
C GLY A 586 22.05 -5.72 -25.83
N TYR A 587 22.06 -5.19 -24.60
CA TYR A 587 22.83 -5.78 -23.50
C TYR A 587 22.06 -5.97 -22.18
N GLY A 588 20.94 -5.29 -21.98
CA GLY A 588 20.22 -5.25 -20.69
C GLY A 588 18.99 -6.15 -20.59
N ILE A 589 18.43 -6.64 -21.71
CA ILE A 589 17.12 -7.33 -21.70
C ILE A 589 17.25 -8.86 -21.86
N LYS A 590 18.03 -9.33 -22.82
CA LYS A 590 17.99 -10.73 -23.27
C LYS A 590 18.70 -11.67 -22.31
N VAL A 591 18.02 -12.76 -21.95
CA VAL A 591 18.58 -13.85 -21.14
C VAL A 591 18.96 -15.02 -22.05
N MET A 592 20.22 -15.47 -22.01
CA MET A 592 20.67 -16.61 -22.81
C MET A 592 20.14 -17.93 -22.21
N PRO A 593 19.32 -18.73 -22.93
CA PRO A 593 18.63 -19.87 -22.34
C PRO A 593 19.55 -20.91 -21.71
N HIS A 594 20.65 -21.26 -22.39
CA HIS A 594 21.59 -22.27 -21.90
C HIS A 594 22.38 -21.85 -20.64
N ILE A 595 22.70 -20.55 -20.49
CA ILE A 595 23.30 -20.02 -19.27
C ILE A 595 22.27 -20.07 -18.15
N HIS A 596 21.04 -19.64 -18.44
CA HIS A 596 19.97 -19.58 -17.46
C HIS A 596 19.59 -20.96 -16.90
N GLU A 597 19.41 -21.95 -17.78
CA GLU A 597 19.15 -23.34 -17.38
C GLU A 597 20.25 -23.88 -16.46
N GLU A 598 21.51 -23.61 -16.78
CA GLU A 598 22.65 -24.04 -15.97
C GLU A 598 22.68 -23.34 -14.61
N VAL A 599 22.39 -22.03 -14.55
CA VAL A 599 22.31 -21.25 -13.30
C VAL A 599 21.20 -21.79 -12.40
N LEU A 600 19.99 -21.97 -12.92
CA LEU A 600 18.86 -22.50 -12.16
C LEU A 600 19.14 -23.93 -11.67
N ARG A 601 19.74 -24.77 -12.52
CA ARG A 601 20.11 -26.15 -12.16
C ARG A 601 21.10 -26.20 -11.01
N ARG A 602 22.10 -25.30 -11.00
CA ARG A 602 23.05 -25.19 -9.87
C ARG A 602 22.36 -24.63 -8.63
N TYR A 603 21.63 -23.54 -8.78
CA TYR A 603 20.98 -22.85 -7.67
C TYR A 603 19.98 -23.73 -6.93
N ALA A 604 19.24 -24.59 -7.65
CA ALA A 604 18.30 -25.54 -7.06
C ALA A 604 18.95 -26.52 -6.06
N THR A 605 20.28 -26.66 -6.05
CA THR A 605 20.99 -27.49 -5.06
C THR A 605 21.15 -26.84 -3.69
N LEU A 606 20.97 -25.52 -3.59
CA LEU A 606 21.15 -24.75 -2.36
C LEU A 606 19.86 -24.60 -1.55
N ASP A 607 18.69 -24.88 -2.15
CA ASP A 607 17.38 -24.69 -1.52
C ASP A 607 17.20 -23.27 -0.95
N LEU A 608 17.53 -22.24 -1.74
CA LEU A 608 17.45 -20.82 -1.35
C LEU A 608 16.34 -20.10 -2.13
N ALA A 609 15.69 -19.13 -1.48
CA ALA A 609 14.72 -18.27 -2.15
C ALA A 609 15.43 -17.07 -2.82
N PRO A 610 15.12 -16.74 -4.08
CA PRO A 610 15.79 -15.66 -4.80
C PRO A 610 15.36 -14.25 -4.35
N TYR A 611 14.17 -14.12 -3.75
CA TYR A 611 13.64 -12.86 -3.21
C TYR A 611 13.60 -12.93 -1.69
N ARG A 612 13.81 -11.77 -1.05
CA ARG A 612 13.69 -11.65 0.39
C ARG A 612 12.91 -10.41 0.79
N GLY A 613 12.22 -10.50 1.91
CA GLY A 613 11.66 -9.35 2.60
C GLY A 613 11.74 -9.50 4.10
N PHE A 614 11.14 -8.57 4.83
CA PHE A 614 11.41 -8.42 6.26
C PHE A 614 10.13 -8.35 7.09
N VAL A 615 10.19 -8.90 8.31
CA VAL A 615 9.24 -8.61 9.39
C VAL A 615 9.74 -7.39 10.16
N ASN A 616 8.87 -6.41 10.37
CA ASN A 616 9.19 -5.26 11.21
C ASN A 616 9.24 -5.65 12.69
N PRO A 617 10.04 -4.96 13.52
CA PRO A 617 9.90 -5.03 14.96
C PRO A 617 8.57 -4.41 15.42
N ARG A 618 8.03 -4.89 16.54
CA ARG A 618 6.89 -4.27 17.21
C ARG A 618 7.38 -3.28 18.26
N LEU A 619 6.98 -2.02 18.14
CA LEU A 619 7.29 -0.99 19.13
C LEU A 619 6.18 -0.95 20.19
N GLU A 620 6.52 -1.20 21.45
CA GLU A 620 5.56 -1.23 22.56
C GLU A 620 5.84 -0.11 23.56
N LEU A 621 4.79 0.65 23.91
CA LEU A 621 4.85 1.69 24.95
C LEU A 621 4.83 1.05 26.34
N ILE A 622 5.74 1.46 27.23
CA ILE A 622 5.78 1.03 28.63
C ILE A 622 5.21 2.15 29.50
N PHE A 623 4.24 1.81 30.36
CA PHE A 623 3.54 2.74 31.24
C PHE A 623 3.89 2.51 32.71
N GLU A 624 4.21 3.60 33.43
CA GLU A 624 4.30 3.64 34.89
C GLU A 624 3.60 4.90 35.41
N ASP A 625 2.85 4.79 36.52
CA ASP A 625 2.10 5.90 37.13
C ASP A 625 1.20 6.70 36.17
N GLY A 626 0.72 6.08 35.09
CA GLY A 626 -0.15 6.70 34.09
C GLY A 626 0.58 7.52 33.01
N GLY A 627 1.91 7.52 33.01
CA GLY A 627 2.76 8.13 31.98
C GLY A 627 3.55 7.09 31.18
N ILE A 628 4.01 7.47 29.99
CA ILE A 628 4.92 6.64 29.20
C ILE A 628 6.34 6.83 29.75
N VAL A 629 7.01 5.74 30.09
CA VAL A 629 8.39 5.76 30.63
C VAL A 629 9.43 5.17 29.68
N ASP A 630 9.02 4.31 28.75
CA ASP A 630 9.91 3.75 27.73
C ASP A 630 9.14 3.31 26.47
N VAL A 631 9.90 3.08 25.39
CA VAL A 631 9.43 2.34 24.21
C VAL A 631 10.42 1.20 23.95
N VAL A 632 9.91 -0.01 23.81
CA VAL A 632 10.72 -1.22 23.59
C VAL A 632 10.43 -1.82 22.22
N ALA A 633 11.47 -2.35 21.56
CA ALA A 633 11.34 -3.05 20.28
C ALA A 633 11.30 -4.57 20.53
N ASP A 634 10.22 -5.22 20.13
CA ASP A 634 10.06 -6.68 20.14
C ASP A 634 10.26 -7.27 18.74
N TYR A 635 11.17 -8.24 18.63
CA TYR A 635 11.57 -8.90 17.39
C TYR A 635 11.05 -10.34 17.29
N ARG A 636 10.06 -10.75 18.11
CA ARG A 636 9.61 -12.15 18.19
C ARG A 636 8.44 -12.50 17.27
N GLU A 637 7.68 -11.52 16.81
CA GLU A 637 6.48 -11.74 15.99
C GLU A 637 6.81 -12.41 14.65
N GLY A 638 6.08 -13.45 14.25
CA GLY A 638 6.27 -14.09 12.94
C GLY A 638 5.50 -13.37 11.83
N TYR A 639 5.65 -13.86 10.60
CA TYR A 639 5.10 -13.20 9.42
C TYR A 639 3.56 -13.18 9.40
N ALA A 640 2.93 -14.33 9.66
CA ALA A 640 1.48 -14.43 9.68
C ALA A 640 0.86 -13.66 10.86
N GLU A 641 1.48 -13.70 12.05
CA GLU A 641 1.02 -12.91 13.19
C GLU A 641 1.08 -11.40 12.88
N GLN A 642 2.19 -10.94 12.31
CA GLN A 642 2.37 -9.53 11.95
C GLN A 642 1.34 -9.06 10.92
N MET A 643 1.13 -9.83 9.84
CA MET A 643 0.22 -9.42 8.78
C MET A 643 -1.24 -9.39 9.23
N LEU A 644 -1.66 -10.35 10.06
CA LEU A 644 -3.00 -10.36 10.64
C LEU A 644 -3.18 -9.22 11.65
N ARG A 645 -2.17 -8.95 12.48
CA ARG A 645 -2.18 -7.78 13.36
C ARG A 645 -2.26 -6.49 12.55
N TYR A 646 -1.53 -6.37 11.44
CA TYR A 646 -1.62 -5.20 10.57
C TYR A 646 -2.99 -5.01 9.95
N SER A 647 -3.64 -6.07 9.49
CA SER A 647 -5.01 -6.00 8.99
C SER A 647 -6.03 -5.63 10.09
N GLN A 648 -5.74 -5.92 11.35
CA GLN A 648 -6.60 -5.56 12.49
C GLN A 648 -6.35 -4.14 13.02
N GLU A 649 -5.10 -3.78 13.29
CA GLU A 649 -4.70 -2.53 13.96
C GLU A 649 -4.53 -1.36 12.96
N TYR A 650 -4.17 -1.66 11.71
CA TYR A 650 -3.88 -0.69 10.65
C TYR A 650 -4.72 -0.90 9.38
N GLY A 651 -5.81 -1.67 9.48
CA GLY A 651 -6.86 -1.74 8.46
C GLY A 651 -7.69 -0.47 8.46
N THR A 652 -7.24 0.56 7.73
CA THR A 652 -7.79 1.92 7.76
C THR A 652 -8.82 2.20 6.67
N LEU A 653 -8.89 1.36 5.64
CA LEU A 653 -9.79 1.57 4.50
C LEU A 653 -10.93 0.54 4.46
N GLY A 654 -12.02 0.93 3.81
CA GLY A 654 -13.06 -0.02 3.43
C GLY A 654 -12.56 -0.96 2.33
N LEU A 655 -13.31 -2.03 2.07
CA LEU A 655 -12.95 -3.07 1.09
C LEU A 655 -12.91 -2.57 -0.36
N ASN A 656 -13.62 -1.47 -0.69
CA ASN A 656 -13.54 -0.78 -1.99
C ASN A 656 -13.50 0.75 -1.79
N PRO A 657 -12.32 1.33 -1.55
CA PRO A 657 -12.14 2.76 -1.29
C PRO A 657 -12.62 3.67 -2.42
N THR A 658 -12.39 3.28 -3.67
CA THR A 658 -12.81 4.08 -4.85
C THR A 658 -14.33 4.16 -4.98
N GLU A 659 -15.04 3.06 -4.72
CA GLU A 659 -16.51 3.06 -4.70
C GLU A 659 -17.08 3.92 -3.56
N LEU A 660 -16.48 3.86 -2.37
CA LEU A 660 -16.85 4.68 -1.23
C LEU A 660 -16.59 6.18 -1.51
N GLN A 661 -15.49 6.50 -2.16
CA GLN A 661 -15.17 7.87 -2.55
C GLN A 661 -16.22 8.41 -3.54
N GLY A 662 -16.57 7.65 -4.58
CA GLY A 662 -17.62 8.06 -5.53
C GLY A 662 -18.98 8.27 -4.86
N MET A 663 -19.27 7.53 -3.78
CA MET A 663 -20.46 7.71 -2.95
C MET A 663 -20.44 8.99 -2.10
N ALA A 664 -19.27 9.38 -1.59
CA ALA A 664 -19.08 10.54 -0.73
C ALA A 664 -18.93 11.84 -1.52
N GLN A 665 -18.18 11.81 -2.62
CA GLN A 665 -17.86 12.93 -3.48
C GLN A 665 -18.20 12.56 -4.93
N SER A 666 -19.51 12.55 -5.22
CA SER A 666 -19.98 12.35 -6.59
C SER A 666 -19.52 13.49 -7.50
N GLU A 667 -19.01 13.16 -8.69
CA GLU A 667 -18.86 14.08 -9.82
C GLU A 667 -20.04 13.87 -10.80
N PRO A 668 -21.20 14.52 -10.56
CA PRO A 668 -22.41 14.28 -11.33
C PRO A 668 -22.28 14.79 -12.77
N THR A 669 -22.97 14.11 -13.68
CA THR A 669 -23.11 14.59 -15.06
C THR A 669 -23.88 15.92 -15.14
N ALA A 670 -23.72 16.63 -16.26
CA ALA A 670 -24.52 17.83 -16.54
C ALA A 670 -26.04 17.55 -16.52
N GLU A 671 -26.46 16.36 -16.99
CA GLU A 671 -27.87 15.93 -16.95
C GLU A 671 -28.36 15.73 -15.51
N THR A 672 -27.58 15.05 -14.68
CA THR A 672 -27.87 14.86 -13.25
C THR A 672 -28.02 16.20 -12.53
N LEU A 673 -27.13 17.15 -12.79
CA LEU A 673 -27.19 18.49 -12.21
C LEU A 673 -28.48 19.23 -12.59
N GLU A 674 -28.92 19.12 -13.84
CA GLU A 674 -30.16 19.74 -14.32
C GLU A 674 -31.41 19.06 -13.72
N LEU A 675 -31.45 17.72 -13.65
CA LEU A 675 -32.51 16.98 -12.98
C LEU A 675 -32.62 17.36 -11.50
N ALA A 676 -31.50 17.40 -10.78
CA ALA A 676 -31.46 17.78 -9.38
C ALA A 676 -31.86 19.25 -9.17
N LYS A 677 -31.53 20.14 -10.10
CA LYS A 677 -31.98 21.54 -10.09
C LYS A 677 -33.50 21.64 -10.24
N ARG A 678 -34.10 20.92 -11.19
CA ARG A 678 -35.56 20.87 -11.37
C ARG A 678 -36.26 20.28 -10.15
N LEU A 679 -35.71 19.21 -9.59
CA LEU A 679 -36.22 18.60 -8.37
C LEU A 679 -36.22 19.59 -7.20
N ARG A 680 -35.10 20.30 -6.98
CA ARG A 680 -35.02 21.35 -5.94
C ARG A 680 -36.04 22.47 -6.15
N GLY A 681 -36.31 22.85 -7.41
CA GLY A 681 -37.37 23.80 -7.74
C GLY A 681 -38.74 23.33 -7.25
N ARG A 682 -39.13 22.09 -7.60
CA ARG A 682 -40.39 21.47 -7.18
C ARG A 682 -40.51 21.33 -5.65
N LEU A 683 -39.42 20.95 -4.97
CA LEU A 683 -39.38 20.87 -3.51
C LEU A 683 -39.61 22.24 -2.86
N ARG A 684 -39.03 23.30 -3.44
CA ARG A 684 -39.20 24.67 -2.95
C ARG A 684 -40.62 25.19 -3.16
N GLU A 685 -41.25 24.85 -4.28
CA GLU A 685 -42.66 25.20 -4.55
C GLU A 685 -43.62 24.54 -3.57
N GLY A 686 -43.32 23.32 -3.12
CA GLY A 686 -44.14 22.58 -2.15
C GLY A 686 -43.85 22.85 -0.68
N MET A 687 -42.87 23.72 -0.37
CA MET A 687 -42.32 23.89 0.98
C MET A 687 -43.37 24.26 2.04
N ASP A 688 -43.32 23.58 3.20
CA ASP A 688 -44.05 23.92 4.41
C ASP A 688 -43.10 24.42 5.50
N GLY A 689 -43.03 25.75 5.65
CA GLY A 689 -42.14 26.41 6.61
C GLY A 689 -42.52 26.16 8.08
N VAL A 690 -43.79 25.87 8.37
CA VAL A 690 -44.27 25.60 9.73
C VAL A 690 -43.84 24.20 10.14
N VAL A 691 -44.07 23.20 9.29
CA VAL A 691 -43.63 21.81 9.53
C VAL A 691 -42.10 21.75 9.63
N SER A 692 -41.40 22.41 8.71
CA SER A 692 -39.94 22.50 8.72
C SER A 692 -39.39 23.08 10.03
N SER A 693 -40.03 24.12 10.57
CA SER A 693 -39.65 24.73 11.86
C SER A 693 -39.94 23.80 13.03
N SER A 694 -41.14 23.19 13.06
CA SER A 694 -41.49 22.22 14.12
C SER A 694 -40.56 21.01 14.14
N MET A 695 -40.11 20.52 12.98
CA MET A 695 -39.13 19.43 12.90
C MET A 695 -37.79 19.84 13.53
N ARG A 696 -37.29 21.05 13.24
CA ARG A 696 -36.06 21.56 13.87
C ARG A 696 -36.21 21.69 15.38
N ASP A 697 -37.34 22.19 15.87
CA ASP A 697 -37.60 22.33 17.31
C ASP A 697 -37.62 20.97 18.04
N LYS A 698 -37.91 19.89 17.30
CA LYS A 698 -37.87 18.50 17.79
C LYS A 698 -36.52 17.81 17.57
N GLY A 699 -35.48 18.55 17.19
CA GLY A 699 -34.12 18.03 17.04
C GLY A 699 -33.78 17.42 15.67
N LEU A 700 -34.68 17.50 14.67
CA LEU A 700 -34.38 17.05 13.30
C LEU A 700 -33.58 18.11 12.54
N HIS A 701 -32.28 18.15 12.79
CA HIS A 701 -31.37 19.10 12.16
C HIS A 701 -30.81 18.57 10.83
N TYR A 702 -31.05 19.33 9.77
CA TYR A 702 -30.48 19.20 8.44
C TYR A 702 -30.07 20.60 7.96
N GLY A 703 -29.07 20.70 7.09
CA GLY A 703 -28.71 21.96 6.44
C GLY A 703 -29.89 22.63 5.76
N ILE A 704 -30.71 21.86 5.04
CA ILE A 704 -32.00 22.31 4.48
C ILE A 704 -33.10 21.28 4.76
N ASN A 705 -34.29 21.77 5.13
CA ASN A 705 -35.51 20.98 5.32
C ASN A 705 -36.71 21.73 4.75
N PHE A 706 -37.41 21.16 3.77
CA PHE A 706 -38.60 21.75 3.14
C PHE A 706 -39.92 21.43 3.85
N GLY A 707 -39.92 20.57 4.88
CA GLY A 707 -41.12 20.24 5.66
C GLY A 707 -42.12 19.35 4.92
N LEU A 708 -41.67 18.66 3.86
CA LEU A 708 -42.54 17.85 3.00
C LEU A 708 -42.83 16.47 3.59
N THR A 709 -44.05 15.98 3.33
CA THR A 709 -44.54 14.67 3.81
C THR A 709 -43.95 13.51 2.99
N GLN A 710 -43.84 12.33 3.61
CA GLN A 710 -43.29 11.14 2.94
C GLN A 710 -44.10 10.75 1.69
N GLU A 711 -45.42 10.89 1.72
CA GLU A 711 -46.29 10.62 0.55
C GLU A 711 -46.00 11.58 -0.62
N HIS A 712 -45.73 12.85 -0.32
CA HIS A 712 -45.34 13.81 -1.35
C HIS A 712 -43.98 13.44 -1.95
N LEU A 713 -43.01 13.09 -1.11
CA LEU A 713 -41.67 12.66 -1.57
C LEU A 713 -41.73 11.39 -2.41
N GLN A 714 -42.57 10.42 -2.05
CA GLN A 714 -42.80 9.22 -2.86
C GLN A 714 -43.33 9.55 -4.25
N ARG A 715 -44.33 10.44 -4.35
CA ARG A 715 -44.86 10.88 -5.66
C ARG A 715 -43.82 11.59 -6.51
N LEU A 716 -42.97 12.41 -5.89
CA LEU A 716 -41.86 13.05 -6.59
C LEU A 716 -40.84 12.01 -7.09
N ALA A 717 -40.44 11.09 -6.21
CA ALA A 717 -39.49 10.03 -6.53
C ALA A 717 -39.98 9.12 -7.65
N SER A 718 -41.28 8.78 -7.70
CA SER A 718 -41.86 7.97 -8.79
C SER A 718 -41.78 8.63 -10.17
N SER A 719 -41.52 9.94 -10.26
CA SER A 719 -41.33 10.66 -11.52
C SER A 719 -39.86 10.78 -11.96
N LEU A 720 -38.93 10.28 -11.15
CA LEU A 720 -37.49 10.32 -11.42
C LEU A 720 -36.99 8.97 -11.93
N PRO A 721 -35.91 8.94 -12.73
CA PRO A 721 -35.26 7.69 -13.08
C PRO A 721 -34.65 7.03 -11.84
N LYS A 722 -34.64 5.70 -11.83
CA LYS A 722 -33.78 4.95 -10.90
C LYS A 722 -32.36 4.97 -11.45
N ASP A 723 -31.57 5.94 -11.02
CA ASP A 723 -30.25 6.21 -11.56
C ASP A 723 -29.23 6.39 -10.43
N LEU A 724 -28.07 5.74 -10.55
CA LEU A 724 -27.05 5.73 -9.49
C LEU A 724 -26.38 7.09 -9.34
N ASP A 725 -26.09 7.79 -10.45
CA ASP A 725 -25.43 9.10 -10.44
C ASP A 725 -26.31 10.13 -9.73
N LEU A 726 -27.59 10.20 -10.12
CA LEU A 726 -28.57 11.06 -9.48
C LEU A 726 -28.77 10.69 -8.01
N ALA A 727 -28.99 9.42 -7.68
CA ALA A 727 -29.21 8.99 -6.31
C ALA A 727 -28.02 9.35 -5.40
N THR A 728 -26.80 9.11 -5.86
CA THR A 728 -25.56 9.41 -5.13
C THR A 728 -25.37 10.91 -4.96
N TYR A 729 -25.56 11.69 -6.02
CA TYR A 729 -25.50 13.14 -5.95
C TYR A 729 -26.52 13.71 -4.95
N LEU A 730 -27.77 13.24 -4.99
CA LEU A 730 -28.81 13.66 -4.04
C LEU A 730 -28.46 13.28 -2.60
N MET A 731 -27.91 12.07 -2.38
CA MET A 731 -27.48 11.59 -1.07
C MET A 731 -26.35 12.44 -0.48
N SER A 732 -25.41 12.92 -1.32
CA SER A 732 -24.27 13.75 -0.88
C SER A 732 -24.67 15.15 -0.39
N ARG A 733 -25.88 15.63 -0.70
CA ARG A 733 -26.36 16.95 -0.27
C ARG A 733 -26.95 16.88 1.14
N ASP A 734 -26.68 17.88 1.98
CA ASP A 734 -27.32 18.00 3.30
C ASP A 734 -28.72 18.63 3.22
N VAL A 735 -29.62 17.94 2.52
CA VAL A 735 -31.02 18.31 2.34
C VAL A 735 -31.89 17.11 2.65
N ARG A 736 -32.78 17.23 3.65
CA ARG A 736 -33.64 16.13 4.12
C ARG A 736 -34.37 15.42 2.99
N GLU A 737 -35.12 16.19 2.20
CA GLU A 737 -35.96 15.65 1.13
C GLU A 737 -35.15 14.98 0.00
N LEU A 738 -33.95 15.49 -0.30
CA LEU A 738 -33.09 14.88 -1.31
C LEU A 738 -32.54 13.54 -0.83
N LYS A 739 -32.11 13.44 0.43
CA LYS A 739 -31.65 12.17 1.02
C LYS A 739 -32.75 11.11 1.04
N LEU A 740 -33.98 11.50 1.40
CA LEU A 740 -35.13 10.57 1.38
C LEU A 740 -35.49 10.11 -0.03
N ILE A 741 -35.50 11.02 -1.01
CA ILE A 741 -35.75 10.67 -2.42
C ILE A 741 -34.63 9.79 -2.96
N ALA A 742 -33.37 10.09 -2.66
CA ALA A 742 -32.21 9.32 -3.10
C ALA A 742 -32.35 7.83 -2.75
N GLN A 743 -32.76 7.51 -1.53
CA GLN A 743 -32.95 6.12 -1.10
C GLN A 743 -34.09 5.40 -1.85
N ILE A 744 -35.10 6.13 -2.32
CA ILE A 744 -36.21 5.56 -3.10
C ILE A 744 -35.77 5.26 -4.54
N ILE A 745 -34.99 6.16 -5.14
CA ILE A 745 -34.56 6.05 -6.54
C ILE A 745 -33.26 5.26 -6.72
N MET A 746 -32.55 4.96 -5.63
CA MET A 746 -31.33 4.15 -5.68
C MET A 746 -31.62 2.79 -6.34
N PRO A 747 -30.90 2.42 -7.42
CA PRO A 747 -31.07 1.13 -8.08
C PRO A 747 -30.56 0.00 -7.18
N GLU A 748 -31.39 -1.01 -6.98
CA GLU A 748 -31.10 -2.15 -6.11
C GLU A 748 -30.01 -3.05 -6.69
N GLU A 749 -29.84 -3.07 -8.02
CA GLU A 749 -28.86 -3.87 -8.74
C GLU A 749 -27.43 -3.32 -8.63
N ALA A 750 -27.29 -2.03 -8.28
CA ALA A 750 -25.99 -1.39 -8.06
C ALA A 750 -25.49 -1.57 -6.63
N MET A 751 -26.26 -2.21 -5.74
CA MET A 751 -25.91 -2.32 -4.34
C MET A 751 -24.86 -3.41 -4.10
N THR A 752 -23.73 -2.99 -3.54
CA THR A 752 -22.65 -3.82 -2.99
C THR A 752 -22.71 -3.78 -1.46
N PHE A 753 -21.96 -4.65 -0.79
CA PHE A 753 -21.81 -4.57 0.67
C PHE A 753 -21.25 -3.20 1.11
N GLU A 754 -20.32 -2.62 0.35
CA GLU A 754 -19.66 -1.35 0.65
C GLU A 754 -20.62 -0.17 0.49
N ARG A 755 -21.36 -0.09 -0.62
CA ARG A 755 -22.41 0.92 -0.80
C ARG A 755 -23.48 0.79 0.28
N ALA A 756 -23.90 -0.44 0.62
CA ALA A 756 -24.88 -0.68 1.66
C ALA A 756 -24.38 -0.18 3.02
N SER A 757 -23.14 -0.51 3.36
CA SER A 757 -22.49 -0.11 4.61
C SER A 757 -22.31 1.41 4.69
N TYR A 758 -21.92 2.06 3.60
CA TYR A 758 -21.81 3.51 3.52
C TYR A 758 -23.17 4.20 3.68
N LEU A 759 -24.20 3.75 2.94
CA LEU A 759 -25.55 4.31 3.06
C LEU A 759 -26.10 4.16 4.48
N ALA A 760 -25.83 3.01 5.10
CA ALA A 760 -26.15 2.75 6.50
C ALA A 760 -25.42 3.73 7.43
N SER A 761 -24.10 3.92 7.26
CA SER A 761 -23.27 4.77 8.11
C SER A 761 -23.59 6.26 7.97
N VAL A 762 -24.03 6.75 6.80
CA VAL A 762 -24.45 8.16 6.67
C VAL A 762 -25.91 8.40 7.08
N SER A 763 -26.69 7.32 7.22
CA SER A 763 -28.10 7.38 7.63
C SER A 763 -28.31 7.06 9.12
N PHE A 764 -27.32 6.49 9.80
CA PHE A 764 -27.49 5.90 11.14
C PHE A 764 -27.99 6.91 12.17
N SER A 765 -27.52 8.15 12.16
CA SER A 765 -27.82 9.13 13.21
C SER A 765 -29.26 9.66 13.17
N LYS A 766 -29.99 9.40 12.08
CA LYS A 766 -31.35 9.94 11.85
C LYS A 766 -32.34 8.80 11.67
N ALA A 767 -33.21 8.59 12.66
CA ALA A 767 -34.19 7.50 12.66
C ALA A 767 -35.05 7.45 11.37
N GLU A 768 -35.49 8.61 10.87
CA GLU A 768 -36.24 8.69 9.62
C GLU A 768 -35.44 8.20 8.39
N LEU A 769 -34.14 8.50 8.32
CA LEU A 769 -33.29 8.01 7.23
C LEU A 769 -33.05 6.51 7.36
N ARG A 770 -32.87 5.97 8.58
CA ARG A 770 -32.75 4.53 8.82
C ARG A 770 -34.00 3.78 8.36
N ASP A 771 -35.17 4.26 8.77
CA ASP A 771 -36.46 3.65 8.42
C ASP A 771 -36.74 3.71 6.92
N CYS A 772 -36.46 4.85 6.29
CA CYS A 772 -36.59 5.03 4.85
C CYS A 772 -35.62 4.10 4.11
N LEU A 773 -34.36 3.99 4.55
CA LEU A 773 -33.35 3.17 3.91
C LEU A 773 -33.72 1.69 3.97
N ALA A 774 -34.13 1.22 5.15
CA ALA A 774 -34.63 -0.14 5.33
C ALA A 774 -35.86 -0.42 4.45
N LYS A 775 -36.86 0.48 4.46
CA LYS A 775 -38.14 0.28 3.77
C LYS A 775 -38.08 0.44 2.26
N SER A 776 -37.33 1.41 1.77
CA SER A 776 -37.38 1.86 0.37
C SER A 776 -36.23 1.30 -0.47
N LEU A 777 -35.11 0.94 0.15
CA LEU A 777 -33.98 0.33 -0.56
C LEU A 777 -33.77 -1.13 -0.14
N PHE A 778 -33.42 -1.40 1.12
CA PHE A 778 -33.00 -2.75 1.54
C PHE A 778 -34.09 -3.81 1.50
N ASP A 779 -35.35 -3.40 1.59
CA ASP A 779 -36.51 -4.26 1.32
C ASP A 779 -36.53 -4.85 -0.10
N ARG A 780 -35.88 -4.19 -1.07
CA ARG A 780 -35.76 -4.61 -2.48
C ARG A 780 -34.44 -5.33 -2.78
N CYS A 781 -33.49 -5.31 -1.84
CA CYS A 781 -32.17 -5.92 -2.01
C CYS A 781 -32.17 -7.34 -1.41
N PRO A 782 -32.02 -8.40 -2.22
CA PRO A 782 -32.03 -9.78 -1.72
C PRO A 782 -30.90 -10.10 -0.73
N ALA A 783 -29.75 -9.43 -0.88
CA ALA A 783 -28.58 -9.61 -0.02
C ALA A 783 -28.68 -8.86 1.33
N ALA A 784 -29.64 -7.95 1.51
CA ALA A 784 -29.72 -7.11 2.70
C ALA A 784 -29.82 -7.88 4.04
N PRO A 785 -30.56 -9.00 4.14
CA PRO A 785 -30.53 -9.82 5.36
C PRO A 785 -29.13 -10.34 5.70
N GLN A 786 -28.37 -10.78 4.69
CA GLN A 786 -27.02 -11.30 4.87
C GLN A 786 -26.05 -10.18 5.30
N TRP A 787 -26.11 -9.02 4.63
CA TRP A 787 -25.32 -7.84 5.03
C TRP A 787 -25.66 -7.37 6.45
N ALA A 788 -26.95 -7.37 6.81
CA ALA A 788 -27.40 -7.02 8.16
C ALA A 788 -26.81 -7.96 9.21
N MET A 789 -26.77 -9.27 8.95
CA MET A 789 -26.09 -10.24 9.82
C MET A 789 -24.58 -9.99 9.87
N ALA A 790 -23.93 -9.68 8.75
CA ALA A 790 -22.51 -9.32 8.72
C ALA A 790 -22.20 -8.12 9.62
N TRP A 791 -23.03 -7.07 9.60
CA TRP A 791 -22.87 -5.90 10.48
C TRP A 791 -23.06 -6.26 11.95
N ILE A 792 -24.09 -7.04 12.28
CA ILE A 792 -24.38 -7.45 13.67
C ILE A 792 -23.23 -8.31 14.23
N PHE A 793 -22.73 -9.26 13.44
CA PHE A 793 -21.79 -10.27 13.92
C PHE A 793 -20.35 -9.78 14.06
N LYS A 794 -19.97 -8.69 13.39
CA LYS A 794 -18.63 -8.09 13.43
C LYS A 794 -18.40 -7.10 14.57
N THR A 795 -19.31 -7.00 15.55
CA THR A 795 -19.28 -5.96 16.60
C THR A 795 -18.47 -6.30 17.85
N SER A 796 -18.06 -7.55 18.02
CA SER A 796 -17.34 -8.02 19.21
C SER A 796 -15.97 -7.37 19.43
N ASP A 797 -15.41 -6.70 18.41
CA ASP A 797 -14.03 -6.20 18.41
C ASP A 797 -13.92 -4.65 18.41
N GLY A 798 -15.01 -3.92 18.72
CA GLY A 798 -15.00 -2.44 18.68
C GLY A 798 -14.94 -1.86 17.25
N GLY A 799 -15.37 -2.64 16.25
CA GLY A 799 -15.14 -2.38 14.83
C GLY A 799 -16.07 -1.36 14.14
N LEU A 800 -15.72 -1.11 12.87
CA LEU A 800 -16.31 -0.16 11.90
C LEU A 800 -17.83 -0.23 11.73
N TYR A 801 -18.47 -1.33 12.12
CA TYR A 801 -19.90 -1.60 11.89
C TYR A 801 -20.78 -1.52 13.14
N SER A 802 -20.21 -1.19 14.30
CA SER A 802 -20.95 -1.10 15.57
C SER A 802 -22.15 -0.16 15.49
N ASP A 803 -22.00 1.00 14.84
CA ASP A 803 -23.08 1.97 14.61
C ASP A 803 -24.19 1.46 13.67
N LEU A 804 -23.95 0.37 12.93
CA LEU A 804 -24.89 -0.18 11.96
C LEU A 804 -25.82 -1.25 12.54
N VAL A 805 -25.51 -1.78 13.72
CA VAL A 805 -26.28 -2.86 14.39
C VAL A 805 -27.79 -2.54 14.49
N PRO A 806 -28.21 -1.34 14.92
CA PRO A 806 -29.64 -1.04 15.03
C PRO A 806 -30.35 -1.17 13.68
N LEU A 807 -29.72 -0.71 12.60
CA LEU A 807 -30.27 -0.83 11.26
C LEU A 807 -30.29 -2.29 10.79
N GLY A 808 -29.26 -3.08 11.11
CA GLY A 808 -29.23 -4.52 10.84
C GLY A 808 -30.44 -5.25 11.44
N TYR A 809 -30.75 -4.99 12.71
CA TYR A 809 -31.93 -5.57 13.37
C TYR A 809 -33.25 -5.12 12.71
N ILE A 810 -33.36 -3.83 12.34
CA ILE A 810 -34.55 -3.31 11.62
C ILE A 810 -34.73 -4.04 10.27
N ILE A 811 -33.67 -4.20 9.49
CA ILE A 811 -33.70 -4.91 8.20
C ILE A 811 -34.20 -6.35 8.40
N LEU A 812 -33.60 -7.08 9.34
CA LEU A 812 -33.98 -8.46 9.62
C LEU A 812 -35.43 -8.58 10.11
N ALA A 813 -35.87 -7.72 11.02
CA ALA A 813 -37.25 -7.71 11.52
C ALA A 813 -38.28 -7.53 10.39
N ARG A 814 -37.95 -6.68 9.41
CA ARG A 814 -38.80 -6.42 8.23
C ARG A 814 -38.82 -7.60 7.26
N HIS A 815 -37.66 -8.16 6.95
CA HIS A 815 -37.54 -9.31 6.05
C HIS A 815 -38.19 -10.56 6.63
N LEU A 816 -37.96 -10.87 7.91
CA LEU A 816 -38.64 -11.97 8.63
C LEU A 816 -40.16 -11.77 8.64
N THR A 817 -40.62 -10.52 8.77
CA THR A 817 -42.05 -10.19 8.69
C THR A 817 -42.67 -10.50 7.33
N ARG A 818 -41.85 -10.49 6.27
CA ARG A 818 -42.25 -10.75 4.88
C ARG A 818 -42.01 -12.19 4.43
N GLY A 819 -41.59 -13.06 5.34
CA GLY A 819 -41.38 -14.48 5.05
C GLY A 819 -39.94 -14.85 4.68
N TYR A 820 -38.96 -13.99 4.95
CA TYR A 820 -37.55 -14.43 4.96
C TYR A 820 -37.36 -15.47 6.07
N HIS A 821 -36.57 -16.50 5.79
CA HIS A 821 -36.22 -17.54 6.76
C HIS A 821 -34.71 -17.62 6.89
N ILE A 822 -34.22 -17.62 8.12
CA ILE A 822 -32.79 -17.83 8.41
C ILE A 822 -32.55 -19.34 8.37
N GLU A 823 -31.93 -19.82 7.30
CA GLU A 823 -31.80 -21.26 6.99
C GLU A 823 -30.82 -21.98 7.93
N HIS A 824 -29.72 -21.32 8.30
CA HIS A 824 -28.63 -21.97 9.03
C HIS A 824 -28.78 -21.82 10.54
N LYS A 825 -28.68 -22.95 11.26
CA LYS A 825 -28.78 -22.97 12.73
C LYS A 825 -27.72 -22.11 13.41
N SER A 826 -26.49 -22.11 12.91
CA SER A 826 -25.40 -21.26 13.41
C SER A 826 -25.74 -19.77 13.37
N TRP A 827 -26.35 -19.30 12.27
CA TRP A 827 -26.77 -17.92 12.09
C TRP A 827 -27.86 -17.56 13.09
N ARG A 828 -28.85 -18.45 13.25
CA ARG A 828 -29.94 -18.28 14.23
C ARG A 828 -29.38 -18.15 15.65
N THR A 829 -28.50 -19.07 16.06
CA THR A 829 -27.89 -19.05 17.38
C THR A 829 -27.04 -17.80 17.61
N ARG A 830 -26.22 -17.39 16.64
CA ARG A 830 -25.39 -16.17 16.77
C ARG A 830 -26.24 -14.90 16.79
N LEU A 831 -27.29 -14.83 15.98
CA LEU A 831 -28.24 -13.71 15.95
C LEU A 831 -29.03 -13.60 17.26
N MET A 832 -29.54 -14.72 17.78
CA MET A 832 -30.25 -14.74 19.06
C MET A 832 -29.34 -14.25 20.19
N ARG A 833 -28.10 -14.77 20.25
CA ARG A 833 -27.10 -14.31 21.23
C ARG A 833 -26.85 -12.80 21.11
N SER A 834 -26.56 -12.31 19.90
CA SER A 834 -26.26 -10.89 19.66
C SER A 834 -27.44 -10.00 20.06
N ALA A 835 -28.67 -10.36 19.69
CA ALA A 835 -29.87 -9.60 20.04
C ALA A 835 -30.10 -9.57 21.56
N LEU A 836 -29.89 -10.68 22.26
CA LEU A 836 -30.00 -10.73 23.72
C LEU A 836 -28.89 -9.93 24.41
N GLU A 837 -27.67 -9.95 23.90
CA GLU A 837 -26.55 -9.12 24.39
C GLU A 837 -26.84 -7.63 24.19
N SER A 838 -27.32 -7.23 23.01
CA SER A 838 -27.76 -5.84 22.74
C SER A 838 -28.87 -5.39 23.69
N LEU A 839 -29.80 -6.27 24.05
CA LEU A 839 -30.86 -5.96 25.02
C LEU A 839 -30.34 -5.76 26.44
N ARG A 840 -29.31 -6.53 26.86
CA ARG A 840 -28.63 -6.31 28.16
C ARG A 840 -28.02 -4.91 28.22
N GLY A 841 -27.50 -4.41 27.10
CA GLY A 841 -26.80 -3.12 26.98
C GLY A 841 -25.51 -3.07 27.83
N ARG A 842 -24.89 -1.89 27.90
CA ARG A 842 -23.65 -1.69 28.68
C ARG A 842 -23.98 -1.09 30.05
N ASP A 843 -23.10 -1.28 31.03
CA ASP A 843 -23.29 -0.85 32.44
C ASP A 843 -23.54 0.66 32.61
N GLU A 844 -23.33 1.48 31.57
CA GLU A 844 -23.48 2.95 31.57
C GLU A 844 -24.76 3.46 30.86
N ASP A 845 -25.59 2.59 30.26
CA ASP A 845 -26.76 3.01 29.47
C ASP A 845 -27.98 3.39 30.33
N GLU A 846 -28.27 4.69 30.47
CA GLU A 846 -29.54 5.19 31.02
C GLU A 846 -30.68 5.09 29.98
N GLY A 847 -31.48 4.00 30.03
CA GLY A 847 -32.73 3.87 29.25
C GLY A 847 -32.65 2.96 28.02
N LEU A 848 -33.69 2.99 27.16
CA LEU A 848 -33.74 2.22 25.91
C LEU A 848 -32.92 2.93 24.82
N SER A 849 -31.73 2.41 24.53
CA SER A 849 -30.92 2.86 23.39
C SER A 849 -31.55 2.43 22.06
N ALA A 850 -31.16 3.09 20.96
CA ALA A 850 -31.62 2.73 19.61
C ALA A 850 -31.30 1.26 19.25
N GLU A 851 -30.20 0.72 19.78
CA GLU A 851 -29.83 -0.68 19.62
C GLU A 851 -30.76 -1.61 20.39
N ARG A 852 -31.05 -1.30 21.66
CA ARG A 852 -32.03 -2.05 22.49
C ARG A 852 -33.42 -2.05 21.83
N GLU A 853 -33.89 -0.91 21.34
CA GLU A 853 -35.18 -0.79 20.64
C GLU A 853 -35.24 -1.66 19.38
N ALA A 854 -34.18 -1.64 18.57
CA ALA A 854 -34.11 -2.40 17.33
C ALA A 854 -33.99 -3.91 17.59
N ALA A 855 -33.20 -4.32 18.58
CA ALA A 855 -33.09 -5.72 19.01
C ALA A 855 -34.42 -6.25 19.55
N LEU A 856 -35.14 -5.45 20.36
CA LEU A 856 -36.48 -5.77 20.85
C LEU A 856 -37.45 -5.95 19.68
N LEU A 857 -37.43 -5.03 18.71
CA LEU A 857 -38.25 -5.13 17.50
C LEU A 857 -37.95 -6.43 16.73
N LEU A 858 -36.67 -6.79 16.56
CA LEU A 858 -36.28 -8.03 15.90
C LEU A 858 -36.86 -9.25 16.62
N LEU A 859 -36.61 -9.41 17.92
CA LEU A 859 -37.06 -10.57 18.68
C LEU A 859 -38.59 -10.68 18.66
N ARG A 860 -39.31 -9.58 18.85
CA ARG A 860 -40.78 -9.55 18.74
C ARG A 860 -41.24 -10.08 17.38
N ARG A 861 -40.69 -9.56 16.28
CA ARG A 861 -41.11 -9.96 14.93
C ARG A 861 -40.71 -11.40 14.58
N TRP A 862 -39.55 -11.83 15.04
CA TRP A 862 -39.03 -13.17 14.77
C TRP A 862 -39.79 -14.23 15.56
N ALA A 863 -39.87 -14.08 16.88
CA ALA A 863 -40.49 -15.04 17.78
C ALA A 863 -42.03 -15.14 17.64
N THR A 864 -42.72 -14.12 17.09
CA THR A 864 -44.15 -14.28 16.73
C THR A 864 -44.35 -15.20 15.52
N ARG A 865 -43.36 -15.33 14.63
CA ARG A 865 -43.50 -16.09 13.37
C ARG A 865 -42.73 -17.40 13.33
N ASP A 866 -41.78 -17.59 14.25
CA ASP A 866 -40.88 -18.73 14.29
C ASP A 866 -40.94 -19.38 15.67
N SER A 867 -41.43 -20.62 15.73
CA SER A 867 -41.68 -21.32 17.00
C SER A 867 -40.39 -21.70 17.74
N GLU A 868 -39.30 -21.94 17.03
CA GLU A 868 -38.00 -22.22 17.65
C GLU A 868 -37.42 -20.93 18.24
N ALA A 869 -37.47 -19.81 17.50
CA ALA A 869 -37.06 -18.52 18.04
C ALA A 869 -37.93 -18.08 19.23
N ARG A 870 -39.23 -18.39 19.22
CA ARG A 870 -40.14 -18.18 20.36
C ARG A 870 -39.67 -18.94 21.60
N ALA A 871 -39.42 -20.24 21.45
CA ALA A 871 -38.97 -21.07 22.56
C ALA A 871 -37.64 -20.58 23.13
N GLU A 872 -36.66 -20.28 22.26
CA GLU A 872 -35.34 -19.80 22.66
C GLU A 872 -35.41 -18.42 23.35
N THR A 873 -36.27 -17.52 22.88
CA THR A 873 -36.48 -16.21 23.51
C THR A 873 -37.08 -16.36 24.91
N LEU A 874 -38.12 -17.20 25.07
CA LEU A 874 -38.76 -17.43 26.37
C LEU A 874 -37.80 -18.10 27.37
N GLU A 875 -37.04 -19.11 26.93
CA GLU A 875 -36.04 -19.78 27.75
C GLU A 875 -34.94 -18.81 28.18
N ALA A 876 -34.48 -17.93 27.28
CA ALA A 876 -33.52 -16.88 27.63
C ALA A 876 -34.08 -15.91 28.67
N LEU A 877 -35.31 -15.42 28.53
CA LEU A 877 -35.92 -14.52 29.51
C LEU A 877 -36.03 -15.16 30.90
N GLU A 878 -36.36 -16.45 30.96
CA GLU A 878 -36.41 -17.20 32.22
C GLU A 878 -35.01 -17.37 32.83
N ARG A 879 -34.03 -17.81 32.03
CA ARG A 879 -32.65 -18.04 32.47
C ARG A 879 -31.99 -16.78 33.00
N GLU A 880 -32.18 -15.66 32.31
CA GLU A 880 -31.58 -14.38 32.68
C GLU A 880 -32.34 -13.66 33.81
N GLY A 881 -33.56 -14.12 34.14
CA GLY A 881 -34.35 -13.56 35.24
C GLY A 881 -34.77 -12.10 35.06
N TRP A 882 -34.87 -11.60 33.81
CA TRP A 882 -35.12 -10.18 33.51
C TRP A 882 -36.42 -9.65 34.12
N GLN A 883 -37.46 -10.49 34.23
CA GLN A 883 -38.71 -10.15 34.94
C GLN A 883 -38.50 -9.72 36.40
N ARG A 884 -37.44 -10.22 37.04
CA ARG A 884 -37.09 -9.95 38.44
C ARG A 884 -35.84 -9.07 38.57
N SER A 885 -35.36 -8.52 37.47
CA SER A 885 -34.19 -7.65 37.46
C SER A 885 -34.44 -6.39 38.30
N GLN A 886 -33.39 -5.88 38.93
CA GLN A 886 -33.44 -4.56 39.58
C GLN A 886 -33.42 -3.41 38.55
N ASP A 887 -32.96 -3.71 37.33
CA ASP A 887 -33.02 -2.79 36.20
C ASP A 887 -34.47 -2.68 35.67
N ALA A 888 -35.01 -1.46 35.69
CA ALA A 888 -36.35 -1.17 35.20
C ALA A 888 -36.50 -1.40 33.69
N VAL A 889 -35.46 -1.13 32.90
CA VAL A 889 -35.45 -1.30 31.44
C VAL A 889 -35.56 -2.77 31.08
N LEU A 890 -34.76 -3.63 31.74
CA LEU A 890 -34.79 -5.08 31.50
C LEU A 890 -36.15 -5.71 31.89
N ARG A 891 -36.78 -5.21 32.95
CA ARG A 891 -38.14 -5.63 33.32
C ARG A 891 -39.16 -5.24 32.25
N GLU A 892 -39.13 -3.99 31.78
CA GLU A 892 -40.03 -3.52 30.72
C GLU A 892 -39.85 -4.32 29.42
N ILE A 893 -38.60 -4.57 29.01
CA ILE A 893 -38.27 -5.42 27.85
C ILE A 893 -38.88 -6.82 28.01
N ALA A 894 -38.72 -7.44 29.17
CA ALA A 894 -39.27 -8.77 29.45
C ALA A 894 -40.80 -8.77 29.39
N GLU A 895 -41.46 -7.79 30.00
CA GLU A 895 -42.93 -7.64 29.96
C GLU A 895 -43.46 -7.51 28.53
N VAL A 896 -42.80 -6.67 27.70
CA VAL A 896 -43.18 -6.47 26.30
C VAL A 896 -43.02 -7.77 25.48
N LEU A 897 -41.91 -8.49 25.66
CA LEU A 897 -41.68 -9.75 24.95
C LEU A 897 -42.69 -10.83 25.37
N LEU A 898 -42.97 -10.99 26.67
CA LEU A 898 -43.94 -11.98 27.16
C LEU A 898 -45.34 -11.67 26.65
N PHE A 899 -45.76 -10.40 26.69
CA PHE A 899 -47.08 -9.99 26.21
C PHE A 899 -47.33 -10.38 24.74
N ASP A 900 -46.31 -10.25 23.89
CA ASP A 900 -46.39 -10.60 22.46
C ASP A 900 -46.24 -12.12 22.20
N LEU A 901 -45.61 -12.87 23.11
CA LEU A 901 -45.26 -14.28 22.90
C LEU A 901 -46.18 -15.27 23.63
N GLU A 902 -46.90 -14.83 24.66
CA GLU A 902 -47.93 -15.62 25.35
C GLU A 902 -49.30 -15.57 24.63
N GLN A 903 -49.45 -14.70 23.63
CA GLN A 903 -50.55 -14.71 22.65
C GLN A 903 -50.26 -15.66 21.48
#